data_AF-A0A8S9AC97-F1
#
_entry.id   AF-A0A8S9AC97-F1
#
_cell.length_a   1.000
_cell.length_b   1.000
_cell.length_c   1.000
_cell.angle_alpha   90.00
_cell.angle_beta   90.00
_cell.angle_gamma   90.00
#
_symmetry.space_group_name_H-M   'P 1'
#
loop_
_entity.id
_entity.type
_entity.pdbx_description
1 polymer ?
#
loop_
_entity_poly.entity_id
_entity_poly.type
_entity_poly.pdbx_seq_one_letter_code
_entity_poly.pdbx_strand_id
1 'polypeptide(L)'
;MPDALCYQFIAVARPVAAPAQELHFLDAAVGATAPGQAQFVDLSPDQAQFVAPPGQAQFVVSPDQAQSMVPPGQARFTAQLYLGRDGQYTEARKLTTTGAIGAERQTLRFVLPAQDEALTQLRLDPADRAGFLHLYRITLRSAQGDVVWEWHAHGSPRSLLAATVHHQIVWQAPMPAASGATLLLLTGEEPWFELPIAPATLAACTPQGATLDIELGWPMSADYLALSATVCPLQDRIAALESSTSDAQRRLHQAQSRNAGLEENNQALAQQCATWQLEATRLRQDCAQLVQHLKTIETSTVFRATRPLVHAKMRIDRLLGRTPRQRAAPQAVPIAAPDHPVDIIVPVYQGLADTQRCLASVLSATCHSAYRLIVIDDASPEPALSAWLRQQAAQDSRITLLENPENLGFVGTVNRGMALSDSHDVLLLNSDTEVTGDWLDRLRRAAYGDRKIASVTPLSNNATICSYPRFCQANELPAGYDSARLDALCAETNPGAVVDVPTGVGFCMYIRRDCLKPLGLFDSENFGKGYGEENDFCQRAAKAGWRNLQLLDTFVLHTGGVSFGDSKSQRERAALQTLRRLHPGYESAVMAFVQADPARPYRLALDTARIVRSGLPVVLAVLHDRAGGTLRHVRDLAQHLSGQALFLTLTPAPGRSVSLQLACAGEGFELVFRLADQYQDLLQTLRQLGVRHVHYHHLLGHDPLIAGLPHALGLAYDFTAHDFYSYCTHISLTGSDHRYADGPAPGQCACCRTQDPAPSGSGSVADWRQRNRHFLVAARNLLVPSHDAARRMAAFAPGARLRVVPHADISADGAAALRDPRPRHECEPGPGAVRPCAGGPAGHGAPDRPRTPRDRPRDLGHADPAHAPAHRGLPGRLCGARAAGPGRPA
;
A
#
# COMPACT_ATOMS: atom_id res chain seq x y z
N MET A 1 -1.97 1.22 35.24
CA MET A 1 -0.80 0.82 34.44
C MET A 1 -1.30 0.27 33.10
N PRO A 2 -1.18 1.03 32.00
CA PRO A 2 -1.23 0.46 30.67
C PRO A 2 -0.06 0.98 29.81
N ASP A 3 1.00 0.18 29.71
CA ASP A 3 1.97 0.27 28.62
C ASP A 3 1.70 -0.88 27.64
N ALA A 4 1.98 -0.63 26.36
CA ALA A 4 1.93 -1.58 25.24
C ALA A 4 0.59 -2.31 24.98
N LEU A 5 -0.24 -1.71 24.11
CA LEU A 5 -0.99 -2.41 23.03
C LEU A 5 -1.75 -1.39 22.15
N CYS A 6 -1.04 -0.70 21.23
CA CYS A 6 -1.68 0.10 20.18
C CYS A 6 -0.79 0.28 18.93
N TYR A 7 -0.15 -0.80 18.48
CA TYR A 7 0.60 -0.85 17.21
C TYR A 7 0.39 -2.21 16.53
N GLN A 8 -0.79 -2.41 15.93
CA GLN A 8 -1.08 -3.35 14.82
C GLN A 8 -2.59 -3.35 14.56
N PHE A 9 -3.04 -2.76 13.45
CA PHE A 9 -4.19 -3.19 12.62
C PHE A 9 -4.47 -2.17 11.50
N ILE A 10 -3.59 -2.13 10.50
CA ILE A 10 -3.95 -1.66 9.14
C ILE A 10 -3.37 -2.69 8.16
N ALA A 11 -4.19 -3.63 7.74
CA ALA A 11 -3.88 -4.53 6.64
C ALA A 11 -4.42 -3.93 5.34
N VAL A 12 -3.54 -3.48 4.45
CA VAL A 12 -3.88 -3.07 3.08
C VAL A 12 -3.15 -3.99 2.12
N ALA A 13 -3.92 -4.71 1.30
CA ALA A 13 -3.36 -5.51 0.21
C ALA A 13 -2.83 -4.59 -0.88
N ARG A 14 -1.55 -4.76 -1.27
CA ARG A 14 -0.99 -4.19 -2.50
C ARG A 14 -1.16 -5.19 -3.66
N PRO A 15 -1.51 -4.74 -4.88
CA PRO A 15 -1.22 -5.50 -6.09
C PRO A 15 0.29 -5.51 -6.35
N VAL A 16 0.78 -6.58 -6.98
CA VAL A 16 2.20 -6.74 -7.33
C VAL A 16 2.50 -5.93 -8.60
N ALA A 17 3.48 -5.03 -8.53
CA ALA A 17 4.12 -4.43 -9.69
C ALA A 17 5.50 -5.06 -9.89
N ALA A 18 5.85 -5.38 -11.14
CA ALA A 18 7.14 -5.98 -11.48
C ALA A 18 8.28 -4.95 -11.43
N PRO A 19 9.53 -5.36 -11.16
CA PRO A 19 10.67 -4.44 -11.14
C PRO A 19 11.05 -4.00 -12.55
N ALA A 20 11.24 -2.70 -12.74
CA ALA A 20 11.94 -2.16 -13.91
C ALA A 20 13.45 -2.41 -13.74
N GLN A 21 14.10 -2.98 -14.76
CA GLN A 21 15.55 -3.15 -14.78
C GLN A 21 16.23 -1.85 -15.20
N GLU A 22 17.35 -1.54 -14.54
CA GLU A 22 18.26 -0.47 -14.91
C GLU A 22 18.91 -0.77 -16.27
N LEU A 23 18.95 0.23 -17.15
CA LEU A 23 19.74 0.22 -18.37
C LEU A 23 20.67 1.42 -18.36
N HIS A 24 21.98 1.16 -18.44
CA HIS A 24 23.01 2.19 -18.43
C HIS A 24 23.00 3.06 -19.69
N PHE A 25 23.38 4.32 -19.52
CA PHE A 25 23.57 5.31 -20.57
C PHE A 25 24.65 4.91 -21.60
N LEU A 26 24.46 5.35 -22.83
CA LEU A 26 25.53 5.74 -23.76
C LEU A 26 25.12 7.03 -24.47
N ASP A 27 26.02 8.02 -24.49
CA ASP A 27 25.78 9.38 -25.00
C ASP A 27 25.54 9.45 -26.51
N ALA A 28 24.63 10.33 -26.93
CA ALA A 28 24.76 11.10 -28.18
C ALA A 28 23.86 12.36 -28.16
N ALA A 29 24.50 13.50 -28.37
CA ALA A 29 23.98 14.86 -28.25
C ALA A 29 22.97 15.34 -29.33
N VAL A 30 22.49 16.58 -29.11
CA VAL A 30 21.95 17.57 -30.08
C VAL A 30 20.42 17.58 -30.30
N GLY A 31 19.84 18.78 -30.13
CA GLY A 31 18.73 19.26 -30.98
C GLY A 31 17.47 19.73 -30.25
N ALA A 32 17.37 21.03 -29.96
CA ALA A 32 16.12 21.64 -29.52
C ALA A 32 15.16 21.91 -30.70
N THR A 33 13.85 21.78 -30.48
CA THR A 33 12.81 22.70 -31.00
C THR A 33 11.44 22.43 -30.37
N ALA A 34 10.56 23.44 -30.38
CA ALA A 34 9.27 23.49 -29.69
C ALA A 34 8.08 23.21 -30.67
N PRO A 35 6.81 23.21 -30.22
CA PRO A 35 5.77 22.34 -30.79
C PRO A 35 4.89 22.98 -31.89
N GLY A 36 4.19 22.14 -32.67
CA GLY A 36 3.24 22.63 -33.69
C GLY A 36 2.26 21.59 -34.25
N GLN A 37 1.00 21.71 -33.80
CA GLN A 37 -0.27 21.47 -34.52
C GLN A 37 -0.64 20.08 -35.06
N ALA A 38 -1.92 19.76 -34.88
CA ALA A 38 -2.60 18.55 -35.34
C ALA A 38 -3.12 18.67 -36.77
N GLN A 39 -3.36 17.52 -37.42
CA GLN A 39 -4.42 17.38 -38.43
C GLN A 39 -5.06 15.99 -38.37
N PHE A 40 -6.39 15.96 -38.33
CA PHE A 40 -7.21 14.76 -38.51
C PHE A 40 -7.28 14.38 -39.98
N VAL A 41 -7.19 13.08 -40.30
CA VAL A 41 -7.91 12.49 -41.44
C VAL A 41 -8.50 11.16 -41.01
N ASP A 42 -9.83 11.07 -41.14
CA ASP A 42 -10.69 9.90 -40.94
C ASP A 42 -10.50 8.89 -42.10
N LEU A 43 -10.83 7.60 -41.90
CA LEU A 43 -11.32 6.68 -42.95
C LEU A 43 -11.56 5.24 -42.43
N SER A 44 -12.67 4.67 -42.88
CA SER A 44 -13.04 3.24 -42.85
C SER A 44 -13.86 2.94 -44.12
N PRO A 45 -14.24 1.68 -44.42
CA PRO A 45 -13.38 0.51 -44.66
C PRO A 45 -13.63 -0.16 -46.04
N ASP A 46 -12.96 -1.30 -46.28
CA ASP A 46 -13.24 -2.35 -47.29
C ASP A 46 -13.11 -2.07 -48.81
N GLN A 47 -12.16 -2.72 -49.49
CA GLN A 47 -12.34 -4.05 -50.12
C GLN A 47 -11.02 -4.59 -50.73
N ALA A 48 -10.97 -5.90 -51.04
CA ALA A 48 -9.72 -6.68 -51.21
C ALA A 48 -9.32 -7.02 -52.66
N GLN A 49 -8.03 -7.31 -52.90
CA GLN A 49 -7.58 -8.28 -53.92
C GLN A 49 -6.10 -8.77 -53.77
N PHE A 50 -5.96 -10.07 -53.47
CA PHE A 50 -5.03 -11.09 -54.01
C PHE A 50 -3.55 -10.83 -54.46
N VAL A 51 -2.67 -11.75 -53.98
CA VAL A 51 -1.43 -12.34 -54.58
C VAL A 51 -0.03 -11.72 -54.28
N ALA A 52 0.91 -12.64 -54.03
CA ALA A 52 2.36 -12.51 -53.72
C ALA A 52 3.24 -12.30 -55.01
N PRO A 53 4.60 -12.35 -55.01
CA PRO A 53 5.62 -12.57 -53.97
C PRO A 53 6.72 -11.47 -53.94
N PRO A 54 7.88 -11.70 -53.29
CA PRO A 54 9.10 -11.96 -54.10
C PRO A 54 10.17 -12.87 -53.43
N GLY A 55 11.28 -13.12 -54.13
CA GLY A 55 12.51 -13.70 -53.58
C GLY A 55 13.77 -13.28 -54.35
N GLN A 56 14.96 -13.58 -53.78
CA GLN A 56 16.33 -13.27 -54.28
C GLN A 56 16.70 -11.76 -54.29
N ALA A 57 17.94 -11.29 -54.14
CA ALA A 57 19.32 -11.81 -54.00
C ALA A 57 20.21 -10.70 -53.34
N GLN A 58 21.47 -10.82 -52.88
CA GLN A 58 22.47 -11.89 -52.66
C GLN A 58 23.59 -11.33 -51.74
N PHE A 59 24.49 -12.17 -51.19
CA PHE A 59 25.87 -11.78 -50.83
C PHE A 59 26.87 -12.89 -51.21
N VAL A 60 28.11 -12.50 -51.52
CA VAL A 60 29.09 -13.28 -52.31
C VAL A 60 30.16 -13.95 -51.43
N VAL A 61 30.60 -15.15 -51.80
CA VAL A 61 31.84 -15.79 -51.30
C VAL A 61 32.66 -16.30 -52.49
N SER A 62 33.96 -16.04 -52.48
CA SER A 62 34.90 -16.39 -53.55
C SER A 62 35.30 -17.87 -53.54
N PRO A 63 35.55 -18.50 -54.71
CA PRO A 63 36.01 -19.88 -54.79
C PRO A 63 37.52 -19.97 -55.04
N ASP A 64 38.28 -20.63 -54.15
CA ASP A 64 39.42 -21.45 -54.56
C ASP A 64 39.78 -22.51 -53.51
N GLN A 65 40.55 -23.52 -53.92
CA GLN A 65 41.04 -24.68 -53.16
C GLN A 65 40.01 -25.77 -52.80
N ALA A 66 39.89 -26.74 -53.72
CA ALA A 66 39.39 -28.08 -53.40
C ALA A 66 40.54 -28.97 -52.88
N GLN A 67 40.36 -29.61 -51.71
CA GLN A 67 40.66 -31.02 -51.40
C GLN A 67 40.76 -31.30 -49.89
N SER A 68 39.73 -31.93 -49.32
CA SER A 68 39.87 -32.99 -48.30
C SER A 68 38.52 -33.68 -48.08
N MET A 69 38.47 -35.01 -48.19
CA MET A 69 37.31 -35.79 -47.77
C MET A 69 37.29 -35.90 -46.24
N VAL A 70 36.40 -35.14 -45.59
CA VAL A 70 36.10 -35.30 -44.17
C VAL A 70 34.90 -36.25 -44.04
N PRO A 71 34.98 -37.35 -43.25
CA PRO A 71 33.84 -38.25 -43.04
C PRO A 71 32.71 -37.53 -42.27
N PRO A 72 31.45 -38.00 -42.36
CA PRO A 72 30.32 -37.36 -41.68
C PRO A 72 30.58 -37.24 -40.17
N GLY A 73 30.38 -36.04 -39.63
CA GLY A 73 30.71 -35.72 -38.24
C GLY A 73 29.90 -36.58 -37.25
N GLN A 74 30.59 -37.49 -36.56
CA GLN A 74 30.00 -38.30 -35.51
C GLN A 74 29.63 -37.41 -34.32
N ALA A 75 28.34 -37.39 -33.95
CA ALA A 75 27.86 -36.64 -32.80
C ALA A 75 28.52 -37.16 -31.51
N ARG A 76 28.88 -36.25 -30.60
CA ARG A 76 29.58 -36.57 -29.34
C ARG A 76 28.84 -35.99 -28.13
N PHE A 77 29.09 -36.59 -26.98
CA PHE A 77 28.70 -36.10 -25.66
C PHE A 77 29.93 -36.00 -24.76
N THR A 78 29.84 -35.20 -23.70
CA THR A 78 30.93 -34.93 -22.77
C THR A 78 30.64 -35.55 -21.41
N ALA A 79 31.45 -36.49 -20.93
CA ALA A 79 31.33 -37.07 -19.59
C ALA A 79 32.35 -36.41 -18.64
N GLN A 80 31.94 -36.17 -17.39
CA GLN A 80 32.76 -35.50 -16.37
C GLN A 80 32.88 -36.34 -15.10
N LEU A 81 34.07 -36.39 -14.50
CA LEU A 81 34.32 -37.08 -13.25
C LEU A 81 34.84 -36.07 -12.21
N TYR A 82 34.05 -35.84 -11.16
CA TYR A 82 34.39 -34.94 -10.07
C TYR A 82 35.09 -35.69 -8.93
N LEU A 83 36.23 -35.14 -8.50
CA LEU A 83 37.09 -35.70 -7.46
C LEU A 83 36.78 -35.00 -6.12
N GLY A 84 36.17 -35.72 -5.19
CA GLY A 84 35.69 -35.16 -3.92
C GLY A 84 36.58 -35.49 -2.71
N ARG A 85 36.56 -34.58 -1.72
CA ARG A 85 37.19 -34.74 -0.40
C ARG A 85 36.20 -34.29 0.67
N ASP A 86 36.10 -35.01 1.78
CA ASP A 86 35.31 -34.68 2.97
C ASP A 86 33.85 -34.24 2.69
N GLY A 87 33.17 -34.93 1.76
CA GLY A 87 31.79 -34.61 1.37
C GLY A 87 31.65 -33.51 0.33
N GLN A 88 32.73 -32.86 -0.11
CA GLN A 88 32.69 -31.69 -1.00
C GLN A 88 33.26 -31.96 -2.39
N TYR A 89 32.59 -31.40 -3.40
CA TYR A 89 33.03 -31.35 -4.81
C TYR A 89 33.27 -29.90 -5.25
N THR A 90 34.18 -29.69 -6.20
CA THR A 90 34.57 -28.36 -6.68
C THR A 90 34.90 -28.40 -8.18
N GLU A 91 34.47 -27.40 -8.95
CA GLU A 91 34.76 -27.28 -10.40
C GLU A 91 36.25 -27.43 -10.76
N ALA A 92 37.15 -26.91 -9.93
CA ALA A 92 38.60 -27.00 -10.14
C ALA A 92 39.17 -28.43 -10.06
N ARG A 93 38.39 -29.42 -9.61
CA ARG A 93 38.80 -30.83 -9.42
C ARG A 93 37.90 -31.77 -10.21
N LYS A 94 37.76 -31.52 -11.51
CA LYS A 94 37.06 -32.42 -12.45
C LYS A 94 37.95 -32.86 -13.60
N LEU A 95 37.71 -34.09 -14.05
CA LEU A 95 38.30 -34.67 -15.26
C LEU A 95 37.20 -34.77 -16.32
N THR A 96 37.54 -34.64 -17.59
CA THR A 96 36.58 -34.62 -18.69
C THR A 96 37.04 -35.52 -19.83
N THR A 97 36.11 -36.24 -20.45
CA THR A 97 36.35 -37.09 -21.62
C THR A 97 35.11 -37.09 -22.53
N THR A 98 35.26 -37.47 -23.80
CA THR A 98 34.16 -37.41 -24.78
C THR A 98 33.80 -38.78 -25.32
N GLY A 99 32.52 -39.12 -25.34
CA GLY A 99 31.99 -40.30 -26.01
C GLY A 99 31.28 -39.98 -27.32
N ALA A 100 31.04 -41.01 -28.12
CA ALA A 100 30.27 -40.94 -29.36
C ALA A 100 28.80 -41.31 -29.14
N ILE A 101 27.89 -40.48 -29.66
CA ILE A 101 26.45 -40.77 -29.76
C ILE A 101 26.25 -41.72 -30.94
N GLY A 102 25.36 -42.72 -30.78
CA GLY A 102 25.11 -43.78 -31.74
C GLY A 102 26.04 -45.00 -31.62
N ALA A 103 27.05 -44.96 -30.76
CA ALA A 103 27.89 -46.13 -30.49
C ALA A 103 27.20 -47.06 -29.47
N GLU A 104 26.89 -48.29 -29.89
CA GLU A 104 26.22 -49.30 -29.03
C GLU A 104 27.06 -49.68 -27.80
N ARG A 105 28.39 -49.62 -27.89
CA ARG A 105 29.31 -49.90 -26.79
C ARG A 105 30.67 -49.21 -27.02
N GLN A 106 31.19 -48.55 -26.00
CA GLN A 106 32.46 -47.82 -25.98
C GLN A 106 33.01 -47.75 -24.54
N THR A 107 34.30 -47.46 -24.39
CA THR A 107 34.93 -47.27 -23.08
C THR A 107 35.44 -45.84 -22.94
N LEU A 108 34.92 -45.11 -21.96
CA LEU A 108 35.45 -43.80 -21.55
C LEU A 108 36.47 -44.01 -20.42
N ARG A 109 37.68 -43.50 -20.59
CA ARG A 109 38.77 -43.61 -19.61
C ARG A 109 39.05 -42.26 -18.98
N PHE A 110 39.06 -42.22 -17.64
CA PHE A 110 39.55 -41.11 -16.85
C PHE A 110 40.87 -41.51 -16.18
N VAL A 111 41.90 -40.67 -16.33
CA VAL A 111 43.19 -40.84 -15.65
C VAL A 111 43.20 -39.96 -14.41
N LEU A 112 43.17 -40.57 -13.23
CA LEU A 112 43.28 -39.88 -11.96
C LEU A 112 44.77 -39.63 -11.69
N PRO A 113 45.22 -38.36 -11.66
CA PRO A 113 46.63 -38.06 -11.39
C PRO A 113 47.02 -38.48 -9.98
N ALA A 114 48.31 -38.74 -9.75
CA ALA A 114 48.86 -38.85 -8.41
C ALA A 114 48.63 -37.54 -7.63
N GLN A 115 48.16 -37.63 -6.39
CA GLN A 115 47.90 -36.49 -5.52
C GLN A 115 48.32 -36.78 -4.09
N ASP A 116 48.92 -35.79 -3.43
CA ASP A 116 49.40 -35.91 -2.03
C ASP A 116 48.26 -36.01 -1.00
N GLU A 117 47.07 -35.52 -1.34
CA GLU A 117 45.86 -35.58 -0.52
C GLU A 117 44.87 -36.62 -1.06
N ALA A 118 44.52 -37.60 -0.21
CA ALA A 118 43.62 -38.69 -0.55
C ALA A 118 42.22 -38.21 -1.00
N LEU A 119 41.66 -38.87 -2.02
CA LEU A 119 40.26 -38.70 -2.40
C LEU A 119 39.35 -39.55 -1.52
N THR A 120 38.21 -39.00 -1.10
CA THR A 120 37.22 -39.72 -0.28
C THR A 120 36.06 -40.24 -1.10
N GLN A 121 35.76 -39.61 -2.25
CA GLN A 121 34.55 -39.90 -3.04
C GLN A 121 34.71 -39.46 -4.50
N LEU A 122 33.97 -40.11 -5.41
CA LEU A 122 33.92 -39.78 -6.83
C LEU A 122 32.47 -39.59 -7.27
N ARG A 123 32.19 -38.54 -8.05
CA ARG A 123 30.87 -38.29 -8.66
C ARG A 123 31.02 -38.32 -10.18
N LEU A 124 30.26 -39.20 -10.83
CA LEU A 124 30.21 -39.32 -12.27
C LEU A 124 29.02 -38.56 -12.83
N ASP A 125 29.30 -37.63 -13.73
CA ASP A 125 28.36 -37.14 -14.74
C ASP A 125 28.64 -37.94 -16.03
N PRO A 126 27.73 -38.84 -16.45
CA PRO A 126 27.96 -39.68 -17.60
C PRO A 126 27.75 -38.94 -18.94
N ALA A 127 27.10 -37.77 -18.97
CA ALA A 127 26.97 -36.92 -20.16
C ALA A 127 26.34 -35.54 -19.90
N ASP A 128 26.90 -34.54 -20.57
CA ASP A 128 26.45 -33.15 -20.76
C ASP A 128 25.07 -32.94 -21.42
N ARG A 129 24.21 -33.97 -21.46
CA ARG A 129 22.89 -33.91 -22.10
C ARG A 129 21.98 -35.05 -21.68
N ALA A 130 20.69 -34.78 -21.83
CA ALA A 130 19.63 -35.75 -21.63
C ALA A 130 19.60 -36.81 -22.75
N GLY A 131 19.21 -38.05 -22.45
CA GLY A 131 19.30 -39.18 -23.39
C GLY A 131 19.11 -40.58 -22.77
N PHE A 132 19.23 -41.62 -23.59
CA PHE A 132 19.33 -43.01 -23.11
C PHE A 132 20.79 -43.47 -23.12
N LEU A 133 21.25 -44.02 -22.00
CA LEU A 133 22.59 -44.56 -21.84
C LEU A 133 22.52 -46.00 -21.32
N HIS A 134 23.20 -46.91 -22.00
CA HIS A 134 23.41 -48.30 -21.58
C HIS A 134 24.70 -48.38 -20.78
N LEU A 135 24.63 -48.55 -19.46
CA LEU A 135 25.81 -48.73 -18.62
C LEU A 135 26.12 -50.23 -18.46
N TYR A 136 27.26 -50.68 -18.97
CA TYR A 136 27.67 -52.08 -18.91
C TYR A 136 28.56 -52.37 -17.70
N ARG A 137 29.59 -51.53 -17.47
CA ARG A 137 30.61 -51.75 -16.43
C ARG A 137 31.34 -50.46 -16.05
N ILE A 138 31.81 -50.40 -14.80
CA ILE A 138 32.75 -49.39 -14.30
C ILE A 138 33.88 -50.13 -13.57
N THR A 139 35.13 -49.87 -13.92
CA THR A 139 36.31 -50.51 -13.32
C THR A 139 37.32 -49.45 -12.89
N LEU A 140 37.71 -49.45 -11.61
CA LEU A 140 38.82 -48.64 -11.08
C LEU A 140 40.07 -49.52 -10.96
N ARG A 141 41.20 -49.02 -11.47
CA ARG A 141 42.51 -49.69 -11.47
C ARG A 141 43.59 -48.86 -10.80
N SER A 142 44.53 -49.52 -10.13
CA SER A 142 45.76 -48.92 -9.60
C SER A 142 46.71 -48.46 -10.73
N ALA A 143 47.77 -47.72 -10.37
CA ALA A 143 48.87 -47.39 -11.27
C ALA A 143 49.55 -48.63 -11.89
N GLN A 144 49.54 -49.76 -11.19
CA GLN A 144 50.08 -51.05 -11.66
C GLN A 144 49.12 -51.79 -12.61
N GLY A 145 47.86 -51.34 -12.73
CA GLY A 145 46.83 -51.93 -13.60
C GLY A 145 45.87 -52.90 -12.91
N ASP A 146 46.13 -53.23 -11.64
CA ASP A 146 45.30 -54.12 -10.81
C ASP A 146 43.91 -53.52 -10.58
N VAL A 147 42.86 -54.36 -10.66
CA VAL A 147 41.48 -53.91 -10.37
C VAL A 147 41.30 -53.75 -8.87
N VAL A 148 41.07 -52.51 -8.42
CA VAL A 148 40.84 -52.19 -7.00
C VAL A 148 39.36 -52.05 -6.66
N TRP A 149 38.49 -51.80 -7.65
CA TRP A 149 37.04 -51.83 -7.52
C TRP A 149 36.39 -52.05 -8.90
N GLU A 150 35.29 -52.80 -8.96
CA GLU A 150 34.51 -52.99 -10.20
C GLU A 150 33.01 -53.10 -9.89
N TRP A 151 32.20 -52.54 -10.78
CA TRP A 151 30.75 -52.78 -10.88
C TRP A 151 30.44 -53.22 -12.32
N HIS A 152 29.61 -54.25 -12.51
CA HIS A 152 29.14 -54.65 -13.84
C HIS A 152 27.68 -55.11 -13.82
N ALA A 153 26.92 -54.73 -14.85
CA ALA A 153 25.45 -54.80 -14.86
C ALA A 153 24.85 -56.22 -14.74
N HIS A 154 25.62 -57.26 -15.06
CA HIS A 154 25.15 -58.67 -15.01
C HIS A 154 25.40 -59.35 -13.65
N GLY A 155 26.28 -58.83 -12.79
CA GLY A 155 26.72 -59.50 -11.55
C GLY A 155 26.68 -58.63 -10.30
N SER A 156 26.68 -57.30 -10.46
CA SER A 156 26.48 -56.35 -9.36
C SER A 156 25.00 -55.96 -9.25
N PRO A 157 24.41 -55.84 -8.05
CA PRO A 157 23.03 -55.38 -7.91
C PRO A 157 22.85 -53.97 -8.50
N ARG A 158 21.85 -53.79 -9.37
CA ARG A 158 21.46 -52.46 -9.90
C ARG A 158 21.13 -51.47 -8.80
N SER A 159 20.55 -51.95 -7.69
CA SER A 159 20.28 -51.17 -6.49
C SER A 159 21.53 -50.56 -5.86
N LEU A 160 22.74 -51.08 -6.12
CA LEU A 160 23.97 -50.53 -5.58
C LEU A 160 24.27 -49.12 -6.15
N LEU A 161 23.98 -48.87 -7.43
CA LEU A 161 24.09 -47.53 -8.03
C LEU A 161 22.78 -46.74 -7.87
N ALA A 162 21.62 -47.39 -8.02
CA ALA A 162 20.34 -46.68 -7.91
C ALA A 162 19.99 -46.18 -6.49
N ALA A 163 20.72 -46.64 -5.46
CA ALA A 163 20.59 -46.17 -4.08
C ALA A 163 21.65 -45.13 -3.66
N THR A 164 22.62 -44.78 -4.51
CA THR A 164 23.52 -43.63 -4.22
C THR A 164 22.81 -42.31 -4.52
N VAL A 165 23.37 -41.21 -4.02
CA VAL A 165 22.88 -39.87 -4.34
C VAL A 165 23.05 -39.64 -5.85
N HIS A 166 21.95 -39.32 -6.51
CA HIS A 166 21.91 -39.07 -7.96
C HIS A 166 20.91 -37.97 -8.30
N HIS A 167 21.12 -37.34 -9.45
CA HIS A 167 20.34 -36.23 -9.97
C HIS A 167 20.03 -36.47 -11.45
N GLN A 168 18.80 -36.17 -11.88
CA GLN A 168 18.33 -36.28 -13.27
C GLN A 168 18.55 -37.66 -13.96
N ILE A 169 18.71 -38.75 -13.19
CA ILE A 169 18.87 -40.12 -13.71
C ILE A 169 17.69 -40.98 -13.24
N VAL A 170 17.04 -41.67 -14.17
CA VAL A 170 16.04 -42.71 -13.87
C VAL A 170 16.61 -44.09 -14.25
N TRP A 171 16.72 -44.98 -13.26
CA TRP A 171 17.29 -46.31 -13.39
C TRP A 171 16.24 -47.35 -13.81
N GLN A 172 16.25 -47.78 -15.08
CA GLN A 172 15.34 -48.81 -15.58
C GLN A 172 15.95 -50.22 -15.54
N ALA A 173 15.09 -51.24 -15.69
CA ALA A 173 15.52 -52.61 -15.91
C ALA A 173 15.86 -52.79 -17.41
N PRO A 174 16.76 -53.71 -17.80
CA PRO A 174 17.11 -53.89 -19.20
C PRO A 174 15.88 -54.20 -20.06
N MET A 175 15.72 -53.47 -21.17
CA MET A 175 14.80 -53.87 -22.24
C MET A 175 15.39 -55.06 -23.01
N PRO A 176 14.55 -55.92 -23.64
CA PRO A 176 14.99 -57.19 -24.24
C PRO A 176 16.08 -57.07 -25.31
N ALA A 177 16.23 -55.91 -25.96
CA ALA A 177 17.23 -55.67 -27.00
C ALA A 177 18.66 -55.38 -26.48
N ALA A 178 18.83 -55.12 -25.18
CA ALA A 178 20.12 -54.76 -24.57
C ALA A 178 20.53 -55.74 -23.46
N SER A 179 20.69 -57.02 -23.82
CA SER A 179 21.11 -58.07 -22.89
C SER A 179 22.47 -57.76 -22.27
N GLY A 180 22.49 -57.49 -20.95
CA GLY A 180 23.72 -57.24 -20.19
C GLY A 180 24.07 -55.78 -19.87
N ALA A 181 23.16 -54.81 -20.09
CA ALA A 181 23.33 -53.41 -19.65
C ALA A 181 22.31 -53.00 -18.58
N THR A 182 22.63 -51.96 -17.80
CA THR A 182 21.62 -51.17 -17.06
C THR A 182 21.23 -49.96 -17.90
N LEU A 183 19.93 -49.76 -18.12
CA LEU A 183 19.40 -48.60 -18.84
C LEU A 183 19.25 -47.39 -17.90
N LEU A 184 19.96 -46.32 -18.21
CA LEU A 184 19.81 -45.00 -17.60
C LEU A 184 19.03 -44.10 -18.56
N LEU A 185 17.94 -43.52 -18.09
CA LEU A 185 17.29 -42.38 -18.73
C LEU A 185 17.80 -41.10 -18.06
N LEU A 186 18.55 -40.30 -18.81
CA LEU A 186 19.05 -38.99 -18.40
C LEU A 186 17.97 -37.96 -18.76
N THR A 187 17.48 -37.21 -17.77
CA THR A 187 16.25 -36.39 -17.86
C THR A 187 16.50 -34.88 -17.94
N GLY A 188 17.76 -34.45 -17.88
CA GLY A 188 18.18 -33.05 -18.04
C GLY A 188 19.65 -32.94 -18.44
N GLU A 189 20.20 -31.73 -18.35
CA GLU A 189 21.54 -31.38 -18.86
C GLU A 189 22.67 -31.61 -17.84
N GLU A 190 22.34 -31.88 -16.57
CA GLU A 190 23.31 -32.22 -15.50
C GLU A 190 22.95 -33.53 -14.78
N PRO A 191 22.91 -34.68 -15.49
CA PRO A 191 22.73 -35.98 -14.86
C PRO A 191 24.00 -36.38 -14.12
N TRP A 192 23.90 -36.83 -12.86
CA TRP A 192 25.05 -37.35 -12.13
C TRP A 192 24.67 -38.35 -11.05
N PHE A 193 25.63 -39.19 -10.66
CA PHE A 193 25.53 -40.08 -9.50
C PHE A 193 26.88 -40.27 -8.80
N GLU A 194 26.84 -40.52 -7.50
CA GLU A 194 28.04 -40.87 -6.73
C GLU A 194 28.39 -42.34 -6.91
N LEU A 195 29.70 -42.63 -7.06
CA LEU A 195 30.20 -44.00 -7.19
C LEU A 195 30.37 -44.62 -5.80
N PRO A 196 29.79 -45.81 -5.51
CA PRO A 196 29.87 -46.47 -4.20
C PRO A 196 31.21 -47.20 -4.02
N ILE A 197 32.30 -46.44 -4.05
CA ILE A 197 33.67 -46.89 -3.78
C ILE A 197 34.00 -46.48 -2.34
N ALA A 198 34.51 -47.41 -1.53
CA ALA A 198 34.87 -47.10 -0.16
C ALA A 198 36.01 -46.05 -0.11
N PRO A 199 35.94 -45.02 0.77
CA PRO A 199 36.98 -44.00 0.88
C PRO A 199 38.39 -44.57 1.11
N ALA A 200 38.49 -45.67 1.86
CA ALA A 200 39.75 -46.38 2.08
C ALA A 200 40.36 -46.96 0.79
N THR A 201 39.53 -47.43 -0.16
CA THR A 201 39.99 -47.94 -1.46
C THR A 201 40.54 -46.80 -2.33
N LEU A 202 39.86 -45.64 -2.34
CA LEU A 202 40.33 -44.44 -3.05
C LEU A 202 41.63 -43.89 -2.42
N ALA A 203 41.70 -43.78 -1.10
CA ALA A 203 42.89 -43.34 -0.37
C ALA A 203 44.11 -44.25 -0.60
N ALA A 204 43.91 -45.55 -0.81
CA ALA A 204 45.00 -46.50 -1.05
C ALA A 204 45.58 -46.42 -2.48
N CYS A 205 44.77 -46.14 -3.50
CA CYS A 205 45.23 -46.16 -4.90
C CYS A 205 45.57 -44.78 -5.48
N THR A 206 44.91 -43.71 -5.02
CA THR A 206 45.08 -42.35 -5.60
C THR A 206 46.45 -41.70 -5.41
N PRO A 207 47.24 -41.95 -4.33
CA PRO A 207 48.57 -41.35 -4.18
C PRO A 207 49.59 -41.75 -5.26
N GLN A 208 49.38 -42.90 -5.92
CA GLN A 208 50.26 -43.39 -7.00
C GLN A 208 49.68 -43.12 -8.40
N GLY A 209 48.48 -42.53 -8.47
CA GLY A 209 47.66 -42.44 -9.68
C GLY A 209 46.79 -43.68 -9.91
N ALA A 210 45.66 -43.48 -10.58
CA ALA A 210 44.67 -44.53 -10.85
C ALA A 210 43.98 -44.31 -12.20
N THR A 211 43.28 -45.31 -12.71
CA THR A 211 42.44 -45.15 -13.93
C THR A 211 41.03 -45.68 -13.69
N LEU A 212 40.03 -44.92 -14.12
CA LEU A 212 38.63 -45.31 -14.09
C LEU A 212 38.13 -45.52 -15.53
N ASP A 213 37.81 -46.77 -15.85
CA ASP A 213 37.22 -47.17 -17.14
C ASP A 213 35.70 -47.31 -17.00
N ILE A 214 34.96 -46.69 -17.91
CA ILE A 214 33.49 -46.68 -17.93
C ILE A 214 33.03 -47.22 -19.27
N GLU A 215 32.49 -48.43 -19.25
CA GLU A 215 32.00 -49.15 -20.42
C GLU A 215 30.49 -48.90 -20.57
N LEU A 216 30.12 -48.17 -21.61
CA LEU A 216 28.77 -47.67 -21.84
C LEU A 216 28.38 -47.69 -23.33
N GLY A 217 27.10 -47.55 -23.63
CA GLY A 217 26.55 -47.37 -24.97
C GLY A 217 25.57 -46.21 -25.01
N TRP A 218 25.44 -45.54 -26.16
CA TRP A 218 24.47 -44.47 -26.39
C TRP A 218 23.73 -44.72 -27.71
N PRO A 219 22.63 -45.50 -27.71
CA PRO A 219 21.89 -45.77 -28.93
C PRO A 219 21.22 -44.51 -29.49
N MET A 220 21.14 -44.40 -30.82
CA MET A 220 20.37 -43.35 -31.48
C MET A 220 18.88 -43.70 -31.44
N SER A 221 18.19 -43.32 -30.37
CA SER A 221 16.77 -43.67 -30.13
C SER A 221 15.83 -42.50 -30.44
N ALA A 222 14.89 -42.72 -31.35
CA ALA A 222 13.76 -41.81 -31.58
C ALA A 222 12.77 -41.81 -30.40
N ASP A 223 12.67 -42.93 -29.68
CA ASP A 223 11.77 -43.11 -28.54
C ASP A 223 12.12 -42.17 -27.36
N TYR A 224 13.38 -41.72 -27.28
CA TYR A 224 13.80 -40.73 -26.29
C TYR A 224 13.02 -39.42 -26.39
N LEU A 225 12.80 -38.91 -27.61
CA LEU A 225 12.06 -37.66 -27.83
C LEU A 225 10.57 -37.81 -27.47
N ALA A 226 9.99 -38.99 -27.72
CA ALA A 226 8.61 -39.29 -27.33
C ALA A 226 8.45 -39.43 -25.81
N LEU A 227 9.41 -40.07 -25.13
CA LEU A 227 9.35 -40.28 -23.68
C LEU A 227 9.67 -39.00 -22.90
N SER A 228 10.70 -38.24 -23.28
CA SER A 228 11.08 -36.97 -22.62
C SER A 228 9.97 -35.93 -22.67
N ALA A 229 9.28 -35.79 -23.81
CA ALA A 229 8.11 -34.93 -23.96
C ALA A 229 6.95 -35.26 -22.99
N THR A 230 6.93 -36.48 -22.44
CA THR A 230 5.95 -36.93 -21.44
C THR A 230 6.48 -36.84 -20.01
N VAL A 231 7.76 -37.16 -19.78
CA VAL A 231 8.36 -37.27 -18.44
C VAL A 231 8.79 -35.92 -17.86
N CYS A 232 9.43 -35.04 -18.64
CA CYS A 232 9.92 -33.76 -18.14
C CYS A 232 8.78 -32.87 -17.58
N PRO A 233 7.64 -32.68 -18.27
CA PRO A 233 6.53 -31.89 -17.73
C PRO A 233 5.92 -32.47 -16.44
N LEU A 234 6.03 -33.79 -16.23
CA LEU A 234 5.58 -34.44 -15.00
C LEU A 234 6.56 -34.21 -13.85
N GLN A 235 7.87 -34.24 -14.10
CA GLN A 235 8.89 -33.92 -13.10
C GLN A 235 8.82 -32.44 -12.69
N ASP A 236 8.71 -31.51 -13.64
CA ASP A 236 8.50 -30.09 -13.39
C ASP A 236 7.24 -29.86 -12.54
N ARG A 237 6.16 -30.58 -12.85
CA ARG A 237 4.90 -30.49 -12.10
C ARG A 237 5.01 -31.05 -10.69
N ILE A 238 5.77 -32.13 -10.48
CA ILE A 238 6.04 -32.69 -9.14
C ILE A 238 6.85 -31.70 -8.32
N ALA A 239 7.97 -31.18 -8.83
CA ALA A 239 8.81 -30.20 -8.14
C ALA A 239 8.02 -28.93 -7.77
N ALA A 240 7.19 -28.42 -8.68
CA ALA A 240 6.32 -27.28 -8.41
C ALA A 240 5.26 -27.57 -7.33
N LEU A 241 4.71 -28.79 -7.28
CA LEU A 241 3.74 -29.21 -6.25
C LEU A 241 4.40 -29.44 -4.89
N GLU A 242 5.60 -30.02 -4.82
CA GLU A 242 6.37 -30.21 -3.59
C GLU A 242 6.80 -28.88 -2.97
N SER A 243 7.27 -27.93 -3.82
CA SER A 243 7.55 -26.56 -3.42
C SER A 243 6.29 -25.86 -2.87
N SER A 244 5.18 -25.92 -3.61
CA SER A 244 3.89 -25.34 -3.19
C SER A 244 3.36 -25.94 -1.88
N THR A 245 3.55 -27.25 -1.68
CA THR A 245 3.13 -27.96 -0.47
C THR A 245 3.97 -27.54 0.73
N SER A 246 5.29 -27.44 0.56
CA SER A 246 6.22 -26.95 1.59
C SER A 246 5.89 -25.50 1.99
N ASP A 247 5.54 -24.65 1.01
CA ASP A 247 5.09 -23.29 1.25
C ASP A 247 3.76 -23.22 2.01
N ALA A 248 2.78 -24.04 1.62
CA ALA A 248 1.51 -24.14 2.31
C ALA A 248 1.66 -24.64 3.76
N GLN A 249 2.53 -25.64 4.01
CA GLN A 249 2.85 -26.14 5.34
C GLN A 249 3.55 -25.08 6.20
N ARG A 250 4.53 -24.34 5.65
CA ARG A 250 5.16 -23.21 6.36
C ARG A 250 4.15 -22.13 6.74
N ARG A 251 3.24 -21.76 5.82
CA ARG A 251 2.16 -20.79 6.10
C ARG A 251 1.17 -21.31 7.13
N LEU A 252 0.81 -22.59 7.10
CA LEU A 252 -0.07 -23.23 8.08
C LEU A 252 0.56 -23.22 9.49
N HIS A 253 1.83 -23.62 9.62
CA HIS A 253 2.54 -23.56 10.91
C HIS A 253 2.65 -22.13 11.45
N GLN A 254 2.95 -21.15 10.59
CA GLN A 254 2.96 -19.73 10.99
C GLN A 254 1.57 -19.25 11.43
N ALA A 255 0.49 -19.67 10.76
CA ALA A 255 -0.88 -19.34 11.15
C ALA A 255 -1.28 -20.01 12.47
N GLN A 256 -0.93 -21.27 12.68
CA GLN A 256 -1.17 -22.01 13.93
C GLN A 256 -0.43 -21.38 15.12
N SER A 257 0.85 -21.05 14.95
CA SER A 257 1.64 -20.35 15.98
C SER A 257 1.07 -18.96 16.29
N ARG A 258 0.61 -18.23 15.27
CA ARG A 258 -0.05 -16.92 15.45
C ARG A 258 -1.41 -17.04 16.15
N ASN A 259 -2.19 -18.10 15.87
CA ASN A 259 -3.45 -18.36 16.57
C ASN A 259 -3.21 -18.72 18.04
N ALA A 260 -2.20 -19.55 18.37
CA ALA A 260 -1.86 -19.85 19.76
C ALA A 260 -1.53 -18.58 20.57
N GLY A 261 -0.70 -17.68 20.00
CA GLY A 261 -0.42 -16.38 20.63
C GLY A 261 -1.63 -15.43 20.70
N LEU A 262 -2.60 -15.54 19.79
CA LEU A 262 -3.86 -14.81 19.86
C LEU A 262 -4.80 -15.38 20.94
N GLU A 263 -4.82 -16.70 21.13
CA GLU A 263 -5.59 -17.35 22.20
C GLU A 263 -5.03 -16.99 23.59
N GLU A 264 -3.71 -16.98 23.75
CA GLU A 264 -3.04 -16.54 24.98
C GLU A 264 -3.31 -15.04 25.28
N ASN A 265 -3.20 -14.17 24.27
CA ASN A 265 -3.56 -12.76 24.39
C ASN A 265 -5.05 -12.55 24.71
N ASN A 266 -5.95 -13.32 24.11
CA ASN A 266 -7.39 -13.26 24.40
C ASN A 266 -7.70 -13.69 25.83
N GLN A 267 -7.01 -14.72 26.36
CA GLN A 267 -7.13 -15.12 27.77
C GLN A 267 -6.61 -14.03 28.71
N ALA A 268 -5.46 -13.41 28.40
CA ALA A 268 -4.91 -12.30 29.17
C ALA A 268 -5.85 -11.07 29.17
N LEU A 269 -6.41 -10.70 28.01
CA LEU A 269 -7.40 -9.62 27.87
C LEU A 269 -8.70 -9.92 28.63
N ALA A 270 -9.18 -11.17 28.63
CA ALA A 270 -10.34 -11.59 29.40
C ALA A 270 -10.09 -11.46 30.93
N GLN A 271 -8.90 -11.85 31.40
CA GLN A 271 -8.50 -11.68 32.80
C GLN A 271 -8.37 -10.20 33.20
N GLN A 272 -7.82 -9.35 32.32
CA GLN A 272 -7.77 -7.89 32.54
C GLN A 272 -9.17 -7.27 32.60
N CYS A 273 -10.06 -7.63 31.67
CA CYS A 273 -11.45 -7.17 31.67
C CYS A 273 -12.19 -7.57 32.96
N ALA A 274 -12.03 -8.81 33.44
CA ALA A 274 -12.60 -9.27 34.71
C ALA A 274 -12.06 -8.45 35.90
N THR A 275 -10.76 -8.18 35.91
CA THR A 275 -10.10 -7.36 36.95
C THR A 275 -10.65 -5.93 36.97
N TRP A 276 -10.79 -5.29 35.81
CA TRP A 276 -11.35 -3.93 35.71
C TRP A 276 -12.85 -3.88 36.04
N GLN A 277 -13.63 -4.91 35.72
CA GLN A 277 -15.02 -5.01 36.15
C GLN A 277 -15.16 -5.12 37.67
N LEU A 278 -14.26 -5.86 38.33
CA LEU A 278 -14.23 -5.97 39.78
C LEU A 278 -13.91 -4.61 40.44
N GLU A 279 -12.87 -3.92 39.98
CA GLU A 279 -12.46 -2.62 40.52
C GLU A 279 -13.50 -1.52 40.22
N ALA A 280 -14.11 -1.52 39.03
CA ALA A 280 -15.22 -0.61 38.72
C ALA A 280 -16.45 -0.86 39.61
N THR A 281 -16.69 -2.11 40.02
CA THR A 281 -17.78 -2.46 40.95
C THR A 281 -17.46 -1.96 42.37
N ARG A 282 -16.22 -2.15 42.83
CA ARG A 282 -15.72 -1.62 44.10
C ARG A 282 -15.83 -0.09 44.16
N LEU A 283 -15.30 0.63 43.18
CA LEU A 283 -15.36 2.10 43.13
C LEU A 283 -16.80 2.64 43.12
N ARG A 284 -17.76 1.92 42.51
CA ARG A 284 -19.19 2.25 42.61
C ARG A 284 -19.75 2.08 44.02
N GLN A 285 -19.32 1.03 44.75
CA GLN A 285 -19.70 0.82 46.15
C GLN A 285 -19.10 1.90 47.06
N ASP A 286 -17.83 2.25 46.89
CA ASP A 286 -17.16 3.32 47.64
C ASP A 286 -17.84 4.68 47.40
N CYS A 287 -18.17 5.01 46.15
CA CYS A 287 -18.98 6.19 45.82
C CYS A 287 -20.36 6.17 46.48
N ALA A 288 -21.05 5.03 46.49
CA ALA A 288 -22.35 4.90 47.16
C ALA A 288 -22.24 5.08 48.69
N GLN A 289 -21.20 4.55 49.33
CA GLN A 289 -20.92 4.78 50.74
C GLN A 289 -20.59 6.25 51.06
N LEU A 290 -19.83 6.93 50.19
CA LEU A 290 -19.54 8.36 50.35
C LEU A 290 -20.80 9.22 50.21
N VAL A 291 -21.69 8.91 49.26
CA VAL A 291 -23.01 9.56 49.13
C VAL A 291 -23.89 9.30 50.37
N GLN A 292 -23.84 8.10 50.93
CA GLN A 292 -24.55 7.78 52.18
C GLN A 292 -23.98 8.59 53.37
N HIS A 293 -22.66 8.66 53.52
CA HIS A 293 -22.00 9.48 54.54
C HIS A 293 -22.32 10.98 54.42
N LEU A 294 -22.34 11.52 53.19
CA LEU A 294 -22.74 12.90 52.93
C LEU A 294 -24.17 13.18 53.43
N LYS A 295 -25.13 12.27 53.18
CA LYS A 295 -26.50 12.39 53.72
C LYS A 295 -26.55 12.30 55.26
N THR A 296 -25.73 11.46 55.87
CA THR A 296 -25.60 11.39 57.34
C THR A 296 -25.05 12.71 57.91
N ILE A 297 -24.10 13.33 57.22
CA ILE A 297 -23.56 14.65 57.58
C ILE A 297 -24.61 15.75 57.40
N GLU A 298 -25.38 15.75 56.31
CA GLU A 298 -26.49 16.70 56.08
C GLU A 298 -27.62 16.60 57.11
N THR A 299 -27.84 15.43 57.70
CA THR A 299 -28.86 15.20 58.74
C THR A 299 -28.37 15.53 60.16
N SER A 300 -27.06 15.68 60.36
CA SER A 300 -26.45 16.07 61.64
C SER A 300 -26.91 17.47 62.08
N THR A 301 -27.29 17.59 63.35
CA THR A 301 -27.88 18.80 63.95
C THR A 301 -26.98 20.04 63.86
N VAL A 302 -25.66 19.85 63.75
CA VAL A 302 -24.68 20.95 63.59
C VAL A 302 -24.91 21.73 62.29
N PHE A 303 -25.40 21.11 61.22
CA PHE A 303 -25.54 21.76 59.90
C PHE A 303 -26.82 22.61 59.74
N ARG A 304 -27.78 22.53 60.69
CA ARG A 304 -29.01 23.35 60.64
C ARG A 304 -28.78 24.81 61.03
N ALA A 305 -27.74 25.11 61.80
CA ALA A 305 -27.47 26.46 62.31
C ALA A 305 -26.80 27.40 61.27
N THR A 306 -26.02 26.87 60.32
CA THR A 306 -25.21 27.67 59.38
C THR A 306 -25.85 27.87 57.99
N ARG A 307 -26.97 27.20 57.72
CA ARG A 307 -27.64 27.18 56.42
C ARG A 307 -28.04 28.57 55.84
N PRO A 308 -28.43 29.59 56.64
CA PRO A 308 -28.75 30.92 56.10
C PRO A 308 -27.54 31.64 55.47
N LEU A 309 -26.35 31.49 56.07
CA LEU A 309 -25.14 32.19 55.64
C LEU A 309 -24.57 31.59 54.34
N VAL A 310 -24.66 30.27 54.18
CA VAL A 310 -24.17 29.58 52.97
C VAL A 310 -25.04 29.92 51.75
N HIS A 311 -26.36 29.95 51.88
CA HIS A 311 -27.24 30.34 50.77
C HIS A 311 -27.13 31.82 50.38
N ALA A 312 -26.85 32.72 51.34
CA ALA A 312 -26.53 34.12 51.02
C ALA A 312 -25.25 34.23 50.19
N LYS A 313 -24.18 33.53 50.61
CA LYS A 313 -22.91 33.48 49.85
C LYS A 313 -23.09 32.87 48.46
N MET A 314 -23.82 31.76 48.32
CA MET A 314 -24.06 31.11 47.03
C MET A 314 -24.92 31.94 46.06
N ARG A 315 -25.87 32.75 46.54
CA ARG A 315 -26.60 33.70 45.68
C ARG A 315 -25.70 34.83 45.18
N ILE A 316 -24.78 35.32 46.03
CA ILE A 316 -23.77 36.29 45.63
C ILE A 316 -22.80 35.67 44.61
N ASP A 317 -22.26 34.47 44.86
CA ASP A 317 -21.34 33.79 43.93
C ASP A 317 -22.01 33.43 42.58
N ARG A 318 -23.34 33.19 42.54
CA ARG A 318 -24.09 32.95 41.30
C ARG A 318 -24.43 34.24 40.53
N LEU A 319 -24.62 35.37 41.23
CA LEU A 319 -24.65 36.71 40.60
C LEU A 319 -23.26 37.16 40.11
N LEU A 320 -22.18 36.59 40.65
CA LEU A 320 -20.78 36.86 40.29
C LEU A 320 -20.17 35.86 39.28
N GLY A 321 -20.97 34.96 38.69
CA GLY A 321 -20.62 34.22 37.47
C GLY A 321 -19.38 33.31 37.52
N ARG A 322 -19.28 32.40 38.50
CA ARG A 322 -18.12 31.48 38.64
C ARG A 322 -18.40 30.04 38.19
N THR A 323 -18.11 29.77 36.92
CA THR A 323 -17.98 28.45 36.26
C THR A 323 -16.72 27.71 36.76
N PRO A 324 -16.59 26.36 36.65
CA PRO A 324 -15.36 25.66 37.05
C PRO A 324 -14.14 26.24 36.35
N ARG A 325 -13.27 26.86 37.13
CA ARG A 325 -12.10 27.58 36.64
C ARG A 325 -11.10 26.56 36.09
N GLN A 326 -11.05 26.42 34.76
CA GLN A 326 -9.83 26.01 34.06
C GLN A 326 -8.67 26.69 34.79
N ARG A 327 -7.71 25.91 35.29
CA ARG A 327 -6.52 26.48 35.96
C ARG A 327 -5.83 27.31 34.90
N ALA A 328 -6.06 28.63 34.96
CA ALA A 328 -5.67 29.54 33.91
C ALA A 328 -4.19 29.28 33.58
N ALA A 329 -3.90 29.05 32.31
CA ALA A 329 -2.52 29.00 31.86
C ALA A 329 -1.83 30.25 32.44
N PRO A 330 -0.66 30.11 33.08
CA PRO A 330 0.03 31.26 33.65
C PRO A 330 0.15 32.31 32.56
N GLN A 331 -0.38 33.51 32.83
CA GLN A 331 -0.47 34.56 31.84
C GLN A 331 0.91 34.77 31.24
N ALA A 332 1.00 34.67 29.91
CA ALA A 332 2.26 34.84 29.21
C ALA A 332 2.89 36.17 29.63
N VAL A 333 4.20 36.15 29.87
CA VAL A 333 5.00 37.33 30.16
C VAL A 333 5.94 37.52 28.97
N PRO A 334 5.49 38.21 27.90
CA PRO A 334 6.36 38.56 26.79
C PRO A 334 7.56 39.35 27.28
N ILE A 335 8.68 39.14 26.61
CA ILE A 335 9.93 39.86 26.85
C ILE A 335 10.42 40.43 25.52
N ALA A 336 11.15 41.55 25.57
CA ALA A 336 11.79 42.06 24.37
C ALA A 336 12.87 41.05 23.90
N ALA A 337 12.87 40.74 22.60
CA ALA A 337 13.99 40.01 22.02
C ALA A 337 15.26 40.88 22.11
N PRO A 338 16.38 40.35 22.60
CA PRO A 338 17.67 41.05 22.62
C PRO A 338 18.16 41.28 21.19
N ASP A 339 18.93 42.35 20.96
CA ASP A 339 19.43 42.77 19.65
C ASP A 339 20.73 42.03 19.23
N HIS A 340 20.75 40.71 19.41
CA HIS A 340 21.83 39.86 18.89
C HIS A 340 21.37 39.03 17.68
N PRO A 341 22.28 38.59 16.80
CA PRO A 341 21.94 37.66 15.73
C PRO A 341 21.37 36.31 16.22
N VAL A 342 20.77 35.58 15.28
CA VAL A 342 20.47 34.14 15.40
C VAL A 342 21.48 33.35 14.57
N ASP A 343 22.11 32.34 15.16
CA ASP A 343 22.95 31.39 14.42
C ASP A 343 22.08 30.30 13.81
N ILE A 344 21.88 30.35 12.48
CA ILE A 344 21.21 29.30 11.70
C ILE A 344 22.25 28.22 11.40
N ILE A 345 22.09 27.04 11.95
CA ILE A 345 23.04 25.92 11.82
C ILE A 345 22.45 24.89 10.86
N VAL A 346 23.13 24.70 9.72
CA VAL A 346 22.78 23.70 8.69
C VAL A 346 23.85 22.60 8.67
N PRO A 347 23.63 21.45 9.32
CA PRO A 347 24.50 20.28 9.16
C PRO A 347 24.25 19.66 7.79
N VAL A 348 25.33 19.36 7.07
CA VAL A 348 25.32 18.77 5.72
C VAL A 348 26.18 17.51 5.74
N TYR A 349 25.67 16.40 5.21
CA TYR A 349 26.46 15.18 5.02
C TYR A 349 26.34 14.63 3.59
N GLN A 350 25.16 14.66 2.99
CA GLN A 350 24.90 14.14 1.64
C GLN A 350 23.71 14.89 1.04
N GLY A 351 23.45 14.70 -0.26
CA GLY A 351 22.30 15.30 -0.94
C GLY A 351 22.56 16.73 -1.42
N LEU A 352 23.46 16.87 -2.41
CA LEU A 352 23.76 18.16 -3.05
C LEU A 352 22.50 18.92 -3.52
N ALA A 353 21.57 18.26 -4.21
CA ALA A 353 20.39 18.92 -4.77
C ALA A 353 19.43 19.46 -3.68
N ASP A 354 19.35 18.79 -2.53
CA ASP A 354 18.51 19.20 -1.40
C ASP A 354 19.19 20.34 -0.64
N THR A 355 20.49 20.21 -0.37
CA THR A 355 21.32 21.27 0.24
C THR A 355 21.29 22.56 -0.58
N GLN A 356 21.32 22.46 -1.92
CA GLN A 356 21.17 23.61 -2.83
C GLN A 356 19.85 24.34 -2.64
N ARG A 357 18.73 23.62 -2.53
CA ARG A 357 17.40 24.23 -2.31
C ARG A 357 17.29 24.83 -0.90
N CYS A 358 17.79 24.14 0.11
CA CYS A 358 17.84 24.65 1.48
C CYS A 358 18.58 25.98 1.58
N LEU A 359 19.86 26.03 1.16
CA LEU A 359 20.64 27.27 1.25
C LEU A 359 20.06 28.39 0.39
N ALA A 360 19.58 28.09 -0.84
CA ALA A 360 18.91 29.09 -1.67
C ALA A 360 17.65 29.65 -1.01
N SER A 361 16.86 28.82 -0.34
CA SER A 361 15.64 29.25 0.38
C SER A 361 15.97 30.14 1.58
N VAL A 362 16.99 29.81 2.38
CA VAL A 362 17.45 30.63 3.53
C VAL A 362 18.02 31.97 3.07
N LEU A 363 18.77 31.99 1.97
CA LEU A 363 19.42 33.20 1.44
C LEU A 363 18.46 34.17 0.73
N SER A 364 17.27 33.68 0.32
CA SER A 364 16.22 34.45 -0.35
C SER A 364 15.01 34.79 0.55
N ALA A 365 14.89 34.17 1.73
CA ALA A 365 13.88 34.49 2.73
C ALA A 365 13.97 35.96 3.21
N THR A 366 12.83 36.54 3.57
CA THR A 366 12.73 37.95 3.99
C THR A 366 12.83 38.07 5.50
N CYS A 367 14.06 38.00 6.02
CA CYS A 367 14.33 38.08 7.46
C CYS A 367 14.74 39.51 7.88
N HIS A 368 14.04 40.09 8.85
CA HIS A 368 14.41 41.36 9.50
C HIS A 368 15.33 41.14 10.70
N SER A 369 15.21 39.99 11.36
CA SER A 369 16.13 39.49 12.37
C SER A 369 17.52 39.30 11.78
N ALA A 370 18.53 39.96 12.37
CA ALA A 370 19.92 39.66 12.09
C ALA A 370 20.20 38.16 12.31
N TYR A 371 20.93 37.54 11.39
CA TYR A 371 21.30 36.13 11.46
C TYR A 371 22.68 35.88 10.86
N ARG A 372 23.29 34.75 11.24
CA ARG A 372 24.49 34.19 10.62
C ARG A 372 24.17 32.78 10.14
N LEU A 373 24.46 32.48 8.88
CA LEU A 373 24.23 31.15 8.32
C LEU A 373 25.52 30.32 8.46
N ILE A 374 25.47 29.30 9.30
CA ILE A 374 26.59 28.42 9.64
C ILE A 374 26.31 27.07 8.99
N VAL A 375 27.00 26.79 7.88
CA VAL A 375 26.88 25.52 7.17
C VAL A 375 28.03 24.64 7.60
N ILE A 376 27.75 23.40 7.99
CA ILE A 376 28.76 22.49 8.54
C ILE A 376 28.77 21.20 7.71
N ASP A 377 29.82 21.02 6.92
CA ASP A 377 30.09 19.76 6.19
C ASP A 377 30.61 18.71 7.19
N ASP A 378 29.80 17.69 7.47
CA ASP A 378 30.09 16.59 8.40
C ASP A 378 30.90 15.46 7.75
N ALA A 379 31.99 15.85 7.08
CA ALA A 379 32.84 14.99 6.24
C ALA A 379 32.02 14.23 5.18
N SER A 380 31.36 14.98 4.30
CA SER A 380 30.55 14.46 3.20
C SER A 380 31.30 13.44 2.34
N PRO A 381 30.66 12.32 1.94
CA PRO A 381 31.23 11.38 0.99
C PRO A 381 31.04 11.84 -0.47
N GLU A 382 30.40 12.99 -0.72
CA GLU A 382 30.16 13.58 -2.04
C GLU A 382 31.16 14.73 -2.28
N PRO A 383 32.27 14.54 -3.02
CA PRO A 383 33.27 15.60 -3.21
C PRO A 383 32.72 16.84 -3.93
N ALA A 384 31.69 16.65 -4.77
CA ALA A 384 30.97 17.72 -5.44
C ALA A 384 30.20 18.62 -4.45
N LEU A 385 29.68 18.05 -3.36
CA LEU A 385 28.99 18.78 -2.31
C LEU A 385 29.95 19.67 -1.53
N SER A 386 31.04 19.11 -1.01
CA SER A 386 32.09 19.88 -0.31
C SER A 386 32.70 20.96 -1.20
N ALA A 387 32.97 20.66 -2.48
CA ALA A 387 33.49 21.65 -3.43
C ALA A 387 32.49 22.80 -3.69
N TRP A 388 31.21 22.47 -3.85
CA TRP A 388 30.15 23.46 -4.03
C TRP A 388 29.95 24.33 -2.77
N LEU A 389 29.98 23.73 -1.57
CA LEU A 389 29.89 24.47 -0.30
C LEU A 389 31.04 25.49 -0.15
N ARG A 390 32.28 25.08 -0.41
CA ARG A 390 33.45 25.98 -0.40
C ARG A 390 33.29 27.13 -1.41
N GLN A 391 32.75 26.84 -2.60
CA GLN A 391 32.44 27.86 -3.59
C GLN A 391 31.38 28.85 -3.09
N GLN A 392 30.28 28.37 -2.49
CA GLN A 392 29.23 29.26 -1.95
C GLN A 392 29.75 30.16 -0.82
N ALA A 393 30.52 29.60 0.11
CA ALA A 393 31.12 30.36 1.21
C ALA A 393 32.12 31.43 0.73
N ALA A 394 32.80 31.20 -0.40
CA ALA A 394 33.65 32.21 -1.05
C ALA A 394 32.85 33.28 -1.83
N GLN A 395 31.59 33.02 -2.17
CA GLN A 395 30.73 33.91 -2.96
C GLN A 395 29.77 34.75 -2.12
N ASP A 396 29.23 34.22 -1.01
CA ASP A 396 28.29 34.92 -0.13
C ASP A 396 28.82 35.01 1.31
N SER A 397 29.21 36.21 1.72
CA SER A 397 29.75 36.50 3.06
C SER A 397 28.80 36.21 4.24
N ARG A 398 27.52 35.92 3.99
CA ARG A 398 26.57 35.46 5.03
C ARG A 398 26.83 34.01 5.45
N ILE A 399 27.50 33.23 4.62
CA ILE A 399 27.81 31.81 4.84
C ILE A 399 29.14 31.68 5.59
N THR A 400 29.06 31.17 6.82
CA THR A 400 30.20 30.63 7.56
C THR A 400 30.27 29.13 7.34
N LEU A 401 31.16 28.67 6.46
CA LEU A 401 31.40 27.24 6.27
C LEU A 401 32.36 26.70 7.34
N LEU A 402 31.96 25.59 7.95
CA LEU A 402 32.83 24.72 8.74
C LEU A 402 32.91 23.35 8.08
N GLU A 403 34.07 22.70 8.17
CA GLU A 403 34.26 21.33 7.69
C GLU A 403 34.74 20.47 8.87
N ASN A 404 34.09 19.35 9.14
CA ASN A 404 34.54 18.35 10.11
C ASN A 404 35.60 17.45 9.45
N PRO A 405 36.67 17.03 10.15
CA PRO A 405 37.69 16.14 9.60
C PRO A 405 37.20 14.68 9.48
N GLU A 406 36.15 14.31 10.21
CA GLU A 406 35.49 13.02 10.22
C GLU A 406 33.99 13.21 10.43
N ASN A 407 33.17 12.22 10.09
CA ASN A 407 31.74 12.28 10.34
C ASN A 407 31.47 12.17 11.84
N LEU A 408 31.07 13.27 12.48
CA LEU A 408 30.66 13.36 13.89
C LEU A 408 29.20 12.94 14.09
N GLY A 409 28.41 12.90 13.02
CA GLY A 409 26.96 12.74 13.08
C GLY A 409 26.26 14.05 13.45
N PHE A 410 24.94 14.01 13.51
CA PHE A 410 24.12 15.21 13.72
C PHE A 410 24.48 15.92 15.03
N VAL A 411 24.50 15.19 16.16
CA VAL A 411 24.72 15.77 17.51
C VAL A 411 26.05 16.51 17.60
N GLY A 412 27.16 15.89 17.20
CA GLY A 412 28.49 16.49 17.25
C GLY A 412 28.60 17.71 16.33
N THR A 413 28.01 17.62 15.14
CA THR A 413 27.98 18.70 14.14
C THR A 413 27.19 19.91 14.62
N VAL A 414 25.96 19.72 15.12
CA VAL A 414 25.16 20.85 15.63
C VAL A 414 25.74 21.42 16.92
N ASN A 415 26.32 20.58 17.81
CA ASN A 415 27.02 21.04 19.00
C ASN A 415 28.21 21.94 18.65
N ARG A 416 29.00 21.59 17.62
CA ARG A 416 30.10 22.42 17.12
C ARG A 416 29.59 23.79 16.67
N GLY A 417 28.47 23.84 15.94
CA GLY A 417 27.82 25.10 15.55
C GLY A 417 27.31 25.91 16.74
N MET A 418 26.60 25.27 17.67
CA MET A 418 26.01 25.93 18.85
C MET A 418 27.05 26.53 19.80
N ALA A 419 28.26 25.98 19.81
CA ALA A 419 29.40 26.45 20.61
C ALA A 419 30.13 27.68 20.02
N LEU A 420 29.81 28.13 18.80
CA LEU A 420 30.48 29.28 18.17
C LEU A 420 30.11 30.64 18.77
N SER A 421 29.06 30.71 19.59
CA SER A 421 28.55 31.94 20.19
C SER A 421 28.08 31.73 21.62
N ASP A 422 28.52 32.59 22.54
CA ASP A 422 28.02 32.63 23.91
C ASP A 422 26.70 33.41 24.09
N SER A 423 26.30 34.17 23.06
CA SER A 423 25.22 35.15 23.09
C SER A 423 24.11 34.93 22.06
N HIS A 424 24.41 34.46 20.85
CA HIS A 424 23.39 34.32 19.79
C HIS A 424 22.39 33.20 20.09
N ASP A 425 21.11 33.42 19.83
CA ASP A 425 20.13 32.33 19.78
C ASP A 425 20.49 31.34 18.68
N VAL A 426 20.02 30.11 18.81
CA VAL A 426 20.28 29.03 17.85
C VAL A 426 19.02 28.76 17.05
N LEU A 427 19.18 28.48 15.77
CA LEU A 427 18.17 27.78 14.99
C LEU A 427 18.82 26.61 14.25
N LEU A 428 18.41 25.39 14.59
CA LEU A 428 18.78 24.19 13.85
C LEU A 428 17.90 24.09 12.61
N LEU A 429 18.48 23.75 11.46
CA LEU A 429 17.77 23.59 10.20
C LEU A 429 18.42 22.47 9.36
N ASN A 430 17.67 21.41 9.04
CA ASN A 430 18.18 20.32 8.21
C ASN A 430 18.48 20.79 6.77
N SER A 431 19.49 20.17 6.15
CA SER A 431 19.91 20.47 4.77
C SER A 431 18.89 20.07 3.68
N ASP A 432 17.83 19.34 4.01
CA ASP A 432 16.75 18.92 3.10
C ASP A 432 15.41 19.65 3.35
N THR A 433 15.49 20.87 3.88
CA THR A 433 14.34 21.75 4.15
C THR A 433 14.23 22.90 3.14
N GLU A 434 13.03 23.50 3.05
CA GLU A 434 12.84 24.76 2.34
C GLU A 434 12.03 25.74 3.19
N VAL A 435 12.56 26.95 3.39
CA VAL A 435 11.99 28.03 4.20
C VAL A 435 11.52 29.19 3.32
N THR A 436 10.51 29.95 3.75
CA THR A 436 9.94 31.04 2.94
C THR A 436 9.47 32.22 3.82
N GLY A 437 9.21 33.38 3.20
CA GLY A 437 8.67 34.56 3.90
C GLY A 437 9.56 35.07 5.06
N ASP A 438 8.92 35.55 6.11
CA ASP A 438 9.49 36.03 7.38
C ASP A 438 9.58 34.93 8.47
N TRP A 439 9.72 33.66 8.07
CA TRP A 439 9.72 32.49 8.97
C TRP A 439 10.61 32.63 10.23
N LEU A 440 11.82 33.18 10.09
CA LEU A 440 12.75 33.39 11.20
C LEU A 440 12.22 34.44 12.19
N ASP A 441 11.62 35.51 11.68
CA ASP A 441 11.01 36.57 12.49
C ASP A 441 9.80 36.04 13.25
N ARG A 442 8.99 35.19 12.61
CA ARG A 442 7.88 34.47 13.23
C ARG A 442 8.34 33.53 14.36
N LEU A 443 9.36 32.71 14.11
CA LEU A 443 9.94 31.81 15.12
C LEU A 443 10.55 32.58 16.30
N ARG A 444 11.30 33.64 16.04
CA ARG A 444 11.85 34.53 17.09
C ARG A 444 10.75 35.21 17.90
N ARG A 445 9.74 35.78 17.22
CA ARG A 445 8.58 36.42 17.87
C ARG A 445 7.83 35.45 18.78
N ALA A 446 7.67 34.19 18.35
CA ALA A 446 7.12 33.14 19.21
C ALA A 446 8.03 32.84 20.41
N ALA A 447 9.34 32.67 20.22
CA ALA A 447 10.30 32.34 21.27
C ALA A 447 10.41 33.40 22.40
N TYR A 448 10.12 34.67 22.10
CA TYR A 448 10.10 35.77 23.07
C TYR A 448 8.68 36.15 23.55
N GLY A 449 7.63 35.49 23.04
CA GLY A 449 6.25 35.68 23.45
C GLY A 449 5.96 35.30 24.90
N ASP A 450 6.83 34.51 25.53
CA ASP A 450 6.86 34.30 26.98
C ASP A 450 8.30 34.06 27.49
N ARG A 451 8.62 34.61 28.66
CA ARG A 451 9.94 34.48 29.29
C ARG A 451 10.41 33.05 29.56
N LYS A 452 9.52 32.04 29.55
CA LYS A 452 9.82 30.62 29.81
C LYS A 452 9.75 29.72 28.57
N ILE A 453 9.84 30.25 27.35
CA ILE A 453 9.97 29.41 26.15
C ILE A 453 11.44 29.04 25.93
N ALA A 454 11.73 27.74 25.86
CA ALA A 454 13.04 27.19 25.52
C ALA A 454 13.23 27.07 24.01
N SER A 455 12.22 26.50 23.33
CA SER A 455 12.30 26.15 21.92
C SER A 455 10.99 26.34 21.17
N VAL A 456 11.10 26.51 19.85
CA VAL A 456 9.97 26.64 18.93
C VAL A 456 10.23 25.83 17.66
N THR A 457 9.27 25.01 17.25
CA THR A 457 9.27 24.22 16.00
C THR A 457 8.07 24.60 15.13
N PRO A 458 8.22 24.87 13.82
CA PRO A 458 7.11 25.22 12.92
C PRO A 458 6.31 23.99 12.46
N LEU A 459 5.22 24.21 11.71
CA LEU A 459 4.55 23.15 10.94
C LEU A 459 5.46 22.66 9.81
N SER A 460 5.28 21.41 9.41
CA SER A 460 5.93 20.82 8.23
C SER A 460 5.08 19.71 7.60
N ASN A 461 5.42 19.27 6.40
CA ASN A 461 4.86 18.06 5.80
C ASN A 461 5.34 16.78 6.50
N ASN A 462 6.55 16.79 7.06
CA ASN A 462 7.22 15.61 7.61
C ASN A 462 7.92 15.92 8.94
N ALA A 463 7.16 16.16 10.01
CA ALA A 463 7.71 16.51 11.33
C ALA A 463 6.97 15.84 12.51
N THR A 464 6.51 14.59 12.33
CA THR A 464 5.83 13.80 13.37
C THR A 464 4.66 14.54 14.05
N ILE A 465 4.79 14.95 15.32
CA ILE A 465 3.79 15.72 16.05
C ILE A 465 3.58 17.14 15.51
N CYS A 466 4.48 17.63 14.64
CA CYS A 466 4.33 18.91 13.93
C CYS A 466 3.87 18.75 12.46
N SER A 467 3.46 17.55 12.03
CA SER A 467 3.05 17.29 10.64
C SER A 467 1.68 17.88 10.26
N TYR A 468 1.59 18.37 9.02
CA TYR A 468 0.40 18.84 8.32
C TYR A 468 0.44 18.37 6.84
N PRO A 469 -0.69 17.99 6.19
CA PRO A 469 -2.05 17.94 6.71
C PRO A 469 -2.33 16.83 7.72
N ARG A 470 -1.82 15.60 7.53
CA ARG A 470 -2.02 14.52 8.50
C ARG A 470 -1.00 14.56 9.63
N PHE A 471 -1.53 14.60 10.84
CA PHE A 471 -0.80 14.51 12.10
C PHE A 471 -0.04 13.19 12.22
N CYS A 472 1.18 13.23 12.79
CA CYS A 472 2.04 12.07 13.01
C CYS A 472 2.38 11.23 11.76
N GLN A 473 2.35 11.84 10.57
CA GLN A 473 2.67 11.18 9.30
C GLN A 473 3.64 12.00 8.46
N ALA A 474 4.34 11.36 7.53
CA ALA A 474 4.93 12.04 6.39
C ALA A 474 3.82 12.36 5.38
N ASN A 475 3.85 13.58 4.83
CA ASN A 475 2.86 14.05 3.87
C ASN A 475 3.56 14.54 2.59
N GLU A 476 2.87 14.36 1.47
CA GLU A 476 3.07 15.21 0.30
C GLU A 476 2.48 16.59 0.57
N LEU A 477 2.91 17.61 -0.19
CA LEU A 477 2.24 18.90 -0.15
C LEU A 477 0.80 18.79 -0.70
N PRO A 478 -0.17 19.51 -0.13
CA PRO A 478 -1.47 19.75 -0.73
C PRO A 478 -1.44 20.05 -2.24
N ALA A 479 -2.36 19.45 -2.99
CA ALA A 479 -2.47 19.70 -4.43
C ALA A 479 -2.63 21.20 -4.74
N GLY A 480 -1.75 21.73 -5.59
CA GLY A 480 -1.73 23.15 -5.98
C GLY A 480 -0.98 24.10 -5.02
N TYR A 481 -0.38 23.57 -3.94
CA TYR A 481 0.47 24.32 -3.02
C TYR A 481 1.95 23.97 -3.20
N ASP A 482 2.77 25.01 -3.15
CA ASP A 482 4.20 24.96 -2.90
C ASP A 482 4.48 25.37 -1.43
N SER A 483 5.75 25.36 -1.01
CA SER A 483 6.17 25.77 0.33
C SER A 483 5.74 27.21 0.67
N ALA A 484 5.89 28.14 -0.27
CA ALA A 484 5.57 29.57 -0.07
C ALA A 484 4.07 29.83 0.08
N ARG A 485 3.23 29.21 -0.74
CA ARG A 485 1.76 29.31 -0.64
C ARG A 485 1.23 28.72 0.66
N LEU A 486 1.83 27.64 1.13
CA LEU A 486 1.40 26.98 2.35
C LEU A 486 1.85 27.75 3.60
N ASP A 487 3.05 28.34 3.59
CA ASP A 487 3.50 29.24 4.64
C ASP A 487 2.67 30.53 4.73
N ALA A 488 2.38 31.18 3.59
CA ALA A 488 1.50 32.35 3.54
C ALA A 488 0.09 32.03 4.07
N LEU A 489 -0.45 30.84 3.72
CA LEU A 489 -1.70 30.36 4.28
C LEU A 489 -1.64 30.22 5.81
N CYS A 490 -0.54 29.67 6.36
CA CYS A 490 -0.35 29.56 7.81
C CYS A 490 -0.32 30.93 8.48
N ALA A 491 0.44 31.88 7.95
CA ALA A 491 0.55 33.24 8.48
C ALA A 491 -0.80 33.96 8.50
N GLU A 492 -1.61 33.82 7.44
CA GLU A 492 -2.92 34.46 7.33
C GLU A 492 -4.01 33.77 8.17
N THR A 493 -3.94 32.45 8.35
CA THR A 493 -5.01 31.67 9.01
C THR A 493 -4.83 31.56 10.52
N ASN A 494 -3.58 31.45 10.99
CA ASN A 494 -3.23 31.15 12.38
C ASN A 494 -2.30 32.20 13.03
N PRO A 495 -2.38 33.52 12.74
CA PRO A 495 -1.32 34.49 13.04
C PRO A 495 -0.88 34.47 14.52
N GLY A 496 0.41 34.18 14.75
CA GLY A 496 1.01 34.07 16.08
C GLY A 496 0.52 32.91 16.95
N ALA A 497 -0.27 31.97 16.42
CA ALA A 497 -0.82 30.86 17.19
C ALA A 497 0.26 29.82 17.54
N VAL A 498 0.26 29.40 18.80
CA VAL A 498 1.20 28.42 19.36
C VAL A 498 0.49 27.40 20.25
N VAL A 499 1.06 26.21 20.36
CA VAL A 499 0.67 25.20 21.37
C VAL A 499 1.89 24.64 22.08
N ASP A 500 1.75 24.32 23.37
CA ASP A 500 2.79 23.62 24.14
C ASP A 500 2.96 22.19 23.63
N VAL A 501 4.20 21.80 23.33
CA VAL A 501 4.59 20.45 22.94
C VAL A 501 5.50 19.80 23.99
N PRO A 502 5.45 18.48 24.19
CA PRO A 502 6.36 17.77 25.09
C PRO A 502 7.80 17.77 24.58
N THR A 503 8.02 17.96 23.28
CA THR A 503 9.32 18.10 22.62
C THR A 503 9.18 18.93 21.34
N GLY A 504 10.22 19.68 20.98
CA GLY A 504 10.41 20.14 19.60
C GLY A 504 10.86 18.98 18.69
N VAL A 505 11.04 19.28 17.40
CA VAL A 505 11.49 18.32 16.37
C VAL A 505 12.68 18.92 15.63
N GLY A 506 13.80 18.19 15.55
CA GLY A 506 15.12 18.75 15.19
C GLY A 506 15.28 19.29 13.76
N PHE A 507 14.36 18.99 12.84
CA PHE A 507 14.45 19.41 11.43
C PHE A 507 14.45 20.94 11.25
N CYS A 508 13.72 21.64 12.11
CA CYS A 508 13.67 23.10 12.20
C CYS A 508 13.31 23.47 13.64
N MET A 509 14.28 23.96 14.41
CA MET A 509 14.11 24.17 15.85
C MET A 509 14.86 25.42 16.30
N TYR A 510 14.11 26.46 16.67
CA TYR A 510 14.64 27.63 17.38
C TYR A 510 14.92 27.24 18.83
N ILE A 511 16.07 27.65 19.37
CA ILE A 511 16.47 27.44 20.77
C ILE A 511 17.03 28.75 21.33
N ARG A 512 16.46 29.23 22.43
CA ARG A 512 16.92 30.45 23.11
C ARG A 512 18.24 30.23 23.85
N ARG A 513 19.19 31.17 23.71
CA ARG A 513 20.52 31.10 24.34
C ARG A 513 20.46 31.18 25.86
N ASP A 514 19.52 31.94 26.43
CA ASP A 514 19.32 32.03 27.88
C ASP A 514 18.76 30.73 28.50
N CYS A 515 18.17 29.87 27.67
CA CYS A 515 17.81 28.50 28.02
C CYS A 515 18.97 27.52 27.76
N LEU A 516 19.62 27.60 26.60
CA LEU A 516 20.71 26.70 26.20
C LEU A 516 21.96 26.81 27.10
N LYS A 517 22.38 28.04 27.44
CA LYS A 517 23.60 28.30 28.23
C LYS A 517 23.62 27.62 29.61
N PRO A 518 22.56 27.69 30.45
CA PRO A 518 22.54 26.98 31.73
C PRO A 518 22.22 25.48 31.62
N LEU A 519 21.56 25.02 30.55
CA LEU A 519 21.21 23.60 30.37
C LEU A 519 22.32 22.76 29.74
N GLY A 520 23.25 23.40 29.03
CA GLY A 520 24.25 22.73 28.21
C GLY A 520 23.70 22.28 26.86
N LEU A 521 24.63 21.89 25.97
CA LEU A 521 24.38 21.44 24.60
C LEU A 521 23.60 20.11 24.54
N PHE A 522 23.52 19.50 23.36
CA PHE A 522 22.94 18.17 23.20
C PHE A 522 23.87 17.08 23.75
N ASP A 523 23.30 16.04 24.33
CA ASP A 523 24.03 14.95 25.00
C ASP A 523 24.63 13.96 23.99
N SER A 524 25.83 14.27 23.50
CA SER A 524 26.58 13.40 22.60
C SER A 524 27.08 12.11 23.25
N GLU A 525 27.15 12.02 24.58
CA GLU A 525 27.60 10.81 25.28
C GLU A 525 26.52 9.71 25.23
N ASN A 526 25.25 10.09 25.43
CA ASN A 526 24.14 9.15 25.45
C ASN A 526 23.46 8.94 24.07
N PHE A 527 23.56 9.89 23.14
CA PHE A 527 22.92 9.82 21.81
C PHE A 527 23.90 9.70 20.62
N GLY A 528 25.21 9.89 20.83
CA GLY A 528 26.24 9.64 19.82
C GLY A 528 26.04 10.44 18.53
N LYS A 529 25.71 9.74 17.43
CA LYS A 529 25.53 10.35 16.10
C LYS A 529 24.14 10.91 15.81
N GLY A 530 23.15 10.71 16.69
CA GLY A 530 21.82 11.30 16.57
C GLY A 530 20.68 10.37 16.99
N TYR A 531 19.47 10.91 16.90
CA TYR A 531 18.20 10.43 17.46
C TYR A 531 18.06 10.68 18.97
N GLY A 532 17.09 11.51 19.35
CA GLY A 532 16.63 11.68 20.73
C GLY A 532 17.35 12.78 21.52
N GLU A 533 18.41 13.35 20.98
CA GLU A 533 19.16 14.44 21.60
C GLU A 533 18.35 15.72 21.80
N GLU A 534 17.46 16.04 20.85
CA GLU A 534 16.56 17.19 20.93
C GLU A 534 15.41 16.91 21.88
N ASN A 535 14.97 15.65 21.97
CA ASN A 535 13.99 15.22 22.95
C ASN A 535 14.55 15.32 24.38
N ASP A 536 15.79 14.85 24.61
CA ASP A 536 16.48 15.03 25.90
C ASP A 536 16.61 16.51 26.28
N PHE A 537 17.07 17.36 25.35
CA PHE A 537 17.17 18.79 25.60
C PHE A 537 15.81 19.40 25.99
N CYS A 538 14.75 19.07 25.25
CA CYS A 538 13.39 19.51 25.55
C CYS A 538 12.90 19.06 26.94
N GLN A 539 13.26 17.85 27.36
CA GLN A 539 12.91 17.31 28.67
C GLN A 539 13.75 17.91 29.80
N ARG A 540 15.05 18.19 29.58
CA ARG A 540 15.89 18.98 30.50
C ARG A 540 15.34 20.39 30.68
N ALA A 541 14.95 21.04 29.58
CA ALA A 541 14.32 22.37 29.60
C ALA A 541 13.00 22.36 30.38
N ALA A 542 12.13 21.36 30.14
CA ALA A 542 10.89 21.18 30.90
C ALA A 542 11.13 20.97 32.40
N LYS A 543 12.12 20.14 32.77
CA LYS A 543 12.54 19.94 34.18
C LYS A 543 13.03 21.24 34.84
N ALA A 544 13.65 22.15 34.08
CA ALA A 544 14.06 23.49 34.52
C ALA A 544 12.94 24.56 34.44
N GLY A 545 11.69 24.16 34.17
CA GLY A 545 10.52 25.04 34.14
C GLY A 545 10.43 25.90 32.89
N TRP A 546 11.02 25.45 31.78
CA TRP A 546 10.80 26.02 30.45
C TRP A 546 9.71 25.23 29.68
N ARG A 547 9.29 25.79 28.55
CA ARG A 547 8.24 25.27 27.65
C ARG A 547 8.80 25.13 26.24
N ASN A 548 8.37 24.10 25.52
CA ASN A 548 8.67 23.90 24.10
C ASN A 548 7.37 24.16 23.33
N LEU A 549 7.42 24.90 22.22
CA LEU A 549 6.23 25.29 21.47
C LEU A 549 6.24 24.74 20.04
N GLN A 550 5.07 24.39 19.54
CA GLN A 550 4.81 24.33 18.11
C GLN A 550 4.23 25.67 17.67
N LEU A 551 4.79 26.24 16.60
CA LEU A 551 4.29 27.44 15.93
C LEU A 551 3.40 27.05 14.74
N LEU A 552 2.19 27.59 14.71
CA LEU A 552 1.12 27.17 13.80
C LEU A 552 0.85 28.19 12.68
N ASP A 553 1.56 29.32 12.70
CA ASP A 553 1.52 30.39 11.70
C ASP A 553 2.66 30.31 10.69
N THR A 554 3.52 29.30 10.79
CA THR A 554 4.74 29.13 9.98
C THR A 554 4.87 27.71 9.47
N PHE A 555 5.21 27.55 8.20
CA PHE A 555 5.44 26.26 7.55
C PHE A 555 6.85 26.16 6.95
N VAL A 556 7.53 25.05 7.21
CA VAL A 556 8.83 24.71 6.63
C VAL A 556 8.72 23.35 5.96
N LEU A 557 9.02 23.27 4.66
CA LEU A 557 9.04 22.00 3.93
C LEU A 557 10.23 21.16 4.43
N HIS A 558 10.06 19.85 4.53
CA HIS A 558 11.10 18.89 4.88
C HIS A 558 10.95 17.67 3.97
N THR A 559 11.96 17.42 3.13
CA THR A 559 11.90 16.37 2.10
C THR A 559 11.96 14.98 2.74
N GLY A 560 12.83 14.77 3.74
CA GLY A 560 12.93 13.54 4.51
C GLY A 560 13.72 12.43 3.80
N GLY A 561 14.89 12.75 3.23
CA GLY A 561 15.69 11.84 2.41
C GLY A 561 16.64 10.91 3.19
N VAL A 562 16.72 9.64 2.77
CA VAL A 562 17.83 8.69 3.06
C VAL A 562 18.13 8.34 4.54
N SER A 563 17.14 8.37 5.45
CA SER A 563 17.30 7.76 6.80
C SER A 563 16.11 6.98 7.35
N PHE A 564 15.00 6.88 6.61
CA PHE A 564 13.75 6.29 7.12
C PHE A 564 13.13 5.30 6.12
N GLY A 565 13.51 4.02 6.26
CA GLY A 565 12.70 2.90 5.80
C GLY A 565 11.67 2.50 6.86
N ASP A 566 10.66 1.70 6.49
CA ASP A 566 9.52 1.28 7.34
C ASP A 566 9.87 0.48 8.61
N SER A 567 11.15 0.34 8.96
CA SER A 567 11.62 -0.22 10.23
C SER A 567 12.54 0.77 10.94
N LYS A 568 12.17 1.18 12.17
CA LYS A 568 13.06 1.98 13.04
C LYS A 568 14.46 1.39 13.05
N SER A 569 15.47 2.20 12.72
CA SER A 569 16.87 1.80 12.72
C SER A 569 17.31 1.31 14.10
N GLN A 570 18.40 0.55 14.16
CA GLN A 570 18.97 0.12 15.44
C GLN A 570 19.33 1.31 16.34
N ARG A 571 19.73 2.44 15.73
CA ARG A 571 20.06 3.70 16.42
C ARG A 571 18.82 4.32 17.07
N GLU A 572 17.72 4.48 16.35
CA GLU A 572 16.45 4.98 16.91
C GLU A 572 15.95 4.13 18.08
N ARG A 573 16.08 2.80 18.00
CA ARG A 573 15.66 1.90 19.08
C ARG A 573 16.52 2.08 20.33
N ALA A 574 17.83 2.23 20.17
CA ALA A 574 18.76 2.51 21.27
C ALA A 574 18.50 3.91 21.87
N ALA A 575 18.32 4.94 21.04
CA ALA A 575 17.96 6.29 21.47
C ALA A 575 16.66 6.31 22.29
N LEU A 576 15.62 5.57 21.86
CA LEU A 576 14.37 5.50 22.59
C LEU A 576 14.53 4.78 23.95
N GLN A 577 15.37 3.75 24.04
CA GLN A 577 15.74 3.11 25.31
C GLN A 577 16.50 4.07 26.24
N THR A 578 17.43 4.85 25.69
CA THR A 578 18.12 5.93 26.41
C THR A 578 17.15 6.99 26.93
N LEU A 579 16.21 7.46 26.10
CA LEU A 579 15.18 8.42 26.52
C LEU A 579 14.29 7.88 27.65
N ARG A 580 13.86 6.61 27.58
CA ARG A 580 13.11 5.96 28.68
C ARG A 580 13.89 5.94 29.98
N ARG A 581 15.21 5.71 29.93
CA ARG A 581 16.10 5.71 31.10
C ARG A 581 16.29 7.10 31.70
N LEU A 582 16.52 8.13 30.87
CA LEU A 582 16.78 9.51 31.32
C LEU A 582 15.49 10.28 31.69
N HIS A 583 14.38 9.97 31.02
CA HIS A 583 13.09 10.67 31.14
C HIS A 583 11.91 9.68 31.14
N PRO A 584 11.69 8.90 32.22
CA PRO A 584 10.65 7.86 32.25
C PRO A 584 9.21 8.34 31.94
N GLY A 585 8.90 9.61 32.19
CA GLY A 585 7.60 10.21 31.87
C GLY A 585 7.42 10.67 30.42
N TYR A 586 8.48 10.65 29.60
CA TYR A 586 8.49 11.23 28.26
C TYR A 586 7.45 10.57 27.33
N GLU A 587 7.45 9.24 27.22
CA GLU A 587 6.52 8.54 26.33
C GLU A 587 5.05 8.76 26.73
N SER A 588 4.75 8.76 28.03
CA SER A 588 3.42 9.10 28.54
C SER A 588 3.01 10.54 28.19
N ALA A 589 3.92 11.50 28.26
CA ALA A 589 3.66 12.89 27.88
C ALA A 589 3.43 13.06 26.37
N VAL A 590 4.21 12.37 25.53
CA VAL A 590 4.03 12.35 24.07
C VAL A 590 2.70 11.69 23.70
N MET A 591 2.36 10.55 24.29
CA MET A 591 1.06 9.90 24.05
C MET A 591 -0.11 10.76 24.52
N ALA A 592 -0.01 11.42 25.68
CA ALA A 592 -1.04 12.36 26.13
C ALA A 592 -1.21 13.55 25.17
N PHE A 593 -0.12 14.11 24.64
CA PHE A 593 -0.17 15.14 23.61
C PHE A 593 -0.82 14.64 22.32
N VAL A 594 -0.43 13.45 21.82
CA VAL A 594 -0.99 12.85 20.60
C VAL A 594 -2.50 12.55 20.73
N GLN A 595 -2.97 12.13 21.91
CA GLN A 595 -4.39 11.91 22.17
C GLN A 595 -5.19 13.21 22.35
N ALA A 596 -4.56 14.28 22.86
CA ALA A 596 -5.20 15.58 23.02
C ALA A 596 -5.23 16.41 21.72
N ASP A 597 -4.21 16.24 20.87
CA ASP A 597 -3.99 16.90 19.58
C ASP A 597 -4.39 18.40 19.59
N PRO A 598 -3.74 19.24 20.42
CA PRO A 598 -4.13 20.63 20.61
C PRO A 598 -3.94 21.49 19.35
N ALA A 599 -3.14 21.03 18.38
CA ALA A 599 -2.97 21.67 17.08
C ALA A 599 -4.11 21.35 16.09
N ARG A 600 -4.98 20.36 16.37
CA ARG A 600 -6.08 19.96 15.47
C ARG A 600 -6.98 21.12 15.00
N PRO A 601 -7.45 22.05 15.86
CA PRO A 601 -8.33 23.14 15.41
C PRO A 601 -7.66 24.04 14.37
N TYR A 602 -6.35 24.26 14.50
CA TYR A 602 -5.56 25.10 13.61
C TYR A 602 -5.27 24.39 12.27
N ARG A 603 -5.02 23.08 12.28
CA ARG A 603 -4.91 22.29 11.03
C ARG A 603 -6.25 22.23 10.28
N LEU A 604 -7.37 22.07 10.99
CA LEU A 604 -8.72 22.16 10.42
C LEU A 604 -9.03 23.56 9.87
N ALA A 605 -8.53 24.62 10.50
CA ALA A 605 -8.64 25.98 9.98
C ALA A 605 -7.88 26.16 8.66
N LEU A 606 -6.66 25.61 8.55
CA LEU A 606 -5.90 25.58 7.29
C LEU A 606 -6.66 24.82 6.19
N ASP A 607 -7.16 23.61 6.49
CA ASP A 607 -7.94 22.82 5.53
C ASP A 607 -9.20 23.56 5.05
N THR A 608 -9.92 24.20 5.98
CA THR A 608 -11.09 25.03 5.67
C THR A 608 -10.70 26.21 4.78
N ALA A 609 -9.61 26.90 5.11
CA ALA A 609 -9.10 28.02 4.31
C ALA A 609 -8.66 27.57 2.91
N ARG A 610 -8.04 26.38 2.75
CA ARG A 610 -7.71 25.80 1.44
C ARG A 610 -8.95 25.52 0.60
N ILE A 611 -9.97 24.88 1.18
CA ILE A 611 -11.22 24.56 0.50
C ILE A 611 -11.90 25.85 0.01
N VAL A 612 -12.02 26.87 0.88
CA VAL A 612 -12.65 28.16 0.53
C VAL A 612 -11.83 28.94 -0.51
N ARG A 613 -10.50 29.01 -0.37
CA ARG A 613 -9.61 29.73 -1.30
C ARG A 613 -9.53 29.11 -2.69
N SER A 614 -9.84 27.81 -2.84
CA SER A 614 -9.85 27.14 -4.14
C SER A 614 -10.78 27.83 -5.16
N GLY A 615 -11.86 28.48 -4.69
CA GLY A 615 -12.90 29.05 -5.55
C GLY A 615 -13.74 28.02 -6.31
N LEU A 616 -13.41 26.73 -6.20
CA LEU A 616 -14.05 25.64 -6.93
C LEU A 616 -15.43 25.34 -6.35
N PRO A 617 -16.39 24.87 -7.18
CA PRO A 617 -17.65 24.34 -6.68
C PRO A 617 -17.40 23.10 -5.81
N VAL A 618 -17.93 23.11 -4.59
CA VAL A 618 -17.81 21.98 -3.65
C VAL A 618 -19.05 21.09 -3.75
N VAL A 619 -18.82 19.80 -3.96
CA VAL A 619 -19.82 18.72 -4.06
C VAL A 619 -19.76 17.86 -2.81
N LEU A 620 -20.91 17.61 -2.19
CA LEU A 620 -21.04 16.71 -1.04
C LEU A 620 -21.50 15.32 -1.50
N ALA A 621 -20.56 14.37 -1.59
CA ALA A 621 -20.83 12.98 -1.91
C ALA A 621 -21.28 12.20 -0.66
N VAL A 622 -22.54 11.75 -0.61
CA VAL A 622 -23.11 11.00 0.53
C VAL A 622 -22.97 9.50 0.29
N LEU A 623 -22.16 8.83 1.12
CA LEU A 623 -21.74 7.42 0.96
C LEU A 623 -22.09 6.58 2.20
N HIS A 624 -22.07 5.26 2.08
CA HIS A 624 -22.04 4.34 3.23
C HIS A 624 -20.62 4.25 3.85
N ASP A 625 -20.53 3.74 5.08
CA ASP A 625 -19.27 3.50 5.81
C ASP A 625 -18.42 2.34 5.29
N ARG A 626 -18.99 1.47 4.44
CA ARG A 626 -18.31 0.29 3.89
C ARG A 626 -17.30 0.67 2.79
N ALA A 627 -16.18 -0.05 2.75
CA ALA A 627 -15.29 -0.05 1.59
C ALA A 627 -15.97 -0.71 0.37
N GLY A 628 -15.45 -0.43 -0.84
CA GLY A 628 -15.90 -1.08 -2.08
C GLY A 628 -16.01 -0.12 -3.26
N GLY A 629 -16.76 -0.56 -4.29
CA GLY A 629 -16.90 0.15 -5.57
C GLY A 629 -17.44 1.59 -5.44
N THR A 630 -18.37 1.84 -4.52
CA THR A 630 -18.95 3.17 -4.27
C THR A 630 -17.88 4.20 -3.87
N LEU A 631 -17.04 3.86 -2.88
CA LEU A 631 -15.96 4.73 -2.41
C LEU A 631 -14.89 4.92 -3.48
N ARG A 632 -14.56 3.86 -4.22
CA ARG A 632 -13.65 3.95 -5.37
C ARG A 632 -14.20 4.91 -6.43
N HIS A 633 -15.43 4.72 -6.88
CA HIS A 633 -16.05 5.57 -7.92
C HIS A 633 -16.02 7.06 -7.55
N VAL A 634 -16.27 7.40 -6.27
CA VAL A 634 -16.25 8.80 -5.81
C VAL A 634 -14.84 9.36 -5.79
N ARG A 635 -13.82 8.56 -5.44
CA ARG A 635 -12.40 8.96 -5.55
C ARG A 635 -11.97 9.13 -7.01
N ASP A 636 -12.30 8.17 -7.86
CA ASP A 636 -12.02 8.20 -9.30
C ASP A 636 -12.69 9.44 -9.95
N LEU A 637 -13.93 9.78 -9.56
CA LEU A 637 -14.65 10.98 -9.98
C LEU A 637 -14.03 12.28 -9.45
N ALA A 638 -13.64 12.33 -8.17
CA ALA A 638 -12.97 13.48 -7.57
C ALA A 638 -11.60 13.75 -8.21
N GLN A 639 -10.87 12.68 -8.55
CA GLN A 639 -9.60 12.77 -9.28
C GLN A 639 -9.81 13.25 -10.72
N HIS A 640 -10.80 12.71 -11.44
CA HIS A 640 -11.12 13.12 -12.80
C HIS A 640 -11.58 14.59 -12.91
N LEU A 641 -12.28 15.09 -11.88
CA LEU A 641 -12.74 16.49 -11.79
C LEU A 641 -11.79 17.39 -10.99
N SER A 642 -10.56 16.94 -10.72
CA SER A 642 -9.53 17.76 -10.08
C SER A 642 -9.30 19.05 -10.86
N GLY A 643 -9.19 20.17 -10.13
CA GLY A 643 -9.12 21.52 -10.73
C GLY A 643 -10.45 22.07 -11.28
N GLN A 644 -11.53 21.28 -11.31
CA GLN A 644 -12.88 21.72 -11.74
C GLN A 644 -13.89 21.74 -10.59
N ALA A 645 -13.76 20.83 -9.62
CA ALA A 645 -14.60 20.75 -8.42
C ALA A 645 -13.83 20.16 -7.23
N LEU A 646 -14.28 20.44 -6.01
CA LEU A 646 -13.83 19.73 -4.81
C LEU A 646 -14.94 18.78 -4.32
N PHE A 647 -14.54 17.62 -3.79
CA PHE A 647 -15.45 16.61 -3.27
C PHE A 647 -15.26 16.43 -1.77
N LEU A 648 -16.32 16.65 -1.00
CA LEU A 648 -16.43 16.24 0.40
C LEU A 648 -17.21 14.94 0.48
N THR A 649 -16.76 13.96 1.26
CA THR A 649 -17.52 12.72 1.53
C THR A 649 -18.22 12.79 2.89
N LEU A 650 -19.49 12.39 2.93
CA LEU A 650 -20.27 12.25 4.15
C LEU A 650 -20.64 10.78 4.37
N THR A 651 -20.10 10.18 5.43
CA THR A 651 -20.31 8.77 5.82
C THR A 651 -21.00 8.67 7.19
N PRO A 652 -21.76 7.60 7.47
CA PRO A 652 -22.31 7.39 8.79
C PRO A 652 -21.22 6.98 9.79
N ALA A 653 -21.37 7.39 11.05
CA ALA A 653 -20.43 7.12 12.13
C ALA A 653 -21.19 6.70 13.42
N PRO A 654 -20.53 6.03 14.39
CA PRO A 654 -21.19 5.50 15.58
C PRO A 654 -22.00 6.55 16.37
N GLY A 655 -23.06 6.09 17.03
CA GLY A 655 -23.88 6.93 17.92
C GLY A 655 -24.81 7.92 17.21
N ARG A 656 -25.32 7.60 16.01
CA ARG A 656 -26.08 8.51 15.12
C ARG A 656 -25.28 9.75 14.76
N SER A 657 -24.02 9.53 14.38
CA SER A 657 -23.11 10.58 13.92
C SER A 657 -22.86 10.45 12.42
N VAL A 658 -22.25 11.48 11.83
CA VAL A 658 -21.66 11.42 10.49
C VAL A 658 -20.23 11.94 10.52
N SER A 659 -19.36 11.36 9.69
CA SER A 659 -18.03 11.92 9.40
C SER A 659 -18.06 12.65 8.06
N LEU A 660 -17.53 13.87 8.06
CA LEU A 660 -17.33 14.73 6.91
C LEU A 660 -15.82 14.82 6.62
N GLN A 661 -15.39 14.35 5.46
CA GLN A 661 -13.99 14.25 5.05
C GLN A 661 -13.77 14.89 3.66
N LEU A 662 -12.54 15.28 3.34
CA LEU A 662 -12.17 15.68 1.98
C LEU A 662 -11.79 14.42 1.16
N ALA A 663 -12.36 14.26 -0.04
CA ALA A 663 -12.31 12.99 -0.77
C ALA A 663 -10.93 12.66 -1.39
N CYS A 664 -10.07 13.66 -1.56
CA CYS A 664 -8.76 13.53 -2.17
C CYS A 664 -7.80 12.69 -1.31
N ALA A 665 -6.99 11.85 -1.95
CA ALA A 665 -5.83 11.27 -1.29
C ALA A 665 -4.85 12.38 -0.86
N GLY A 666 -4.05 12.13 0.18
CA GLY A 666 -3.11 13.12 0.71
C GLY A 666 -3.70 14.02 1.80
N GLU A 667 -5.02 14.10 1.96
CA GLU A 667 -5.67 15.02 2.91
C GLU A 667 -5.76 14.52 4.35
N GLY A 668 -6.03 15.45 5.28
CA GLY A 668 -6.21 15.21 6.72
C GLY A 668 -7.51 15.79 7.32
N PHE A 669 -8.36 16.41 6.51
CA PHE A 669 -9.59 17.05 6.95
C PHE A 669 -10.64 16.01 7.38
N GLU A 670 -10.99 16.00 8.67
CA GLU A 670 -12.10 15.21 9.22
C GLU A 670 -12.84 15.94 10.36
N LEU A 671 -14.17 16.07 10.20
CA LEU A 671 -15.10 16.56 11.20
C LEU A 671 -16.19 15.51 11.46
N VAL A 672 -16.53 15.26 12.73
CA VAL A 672 -17.59 14.32 13.12
C VAL A 672 -18.70 15.08 13.84
N PHE A 673 -19.94 14.88 13.40
CA PHE A 673 -21.13 15.56 13.92
C PHE A 673 -22.13 14.55 14.47
N ARG A 674 -22.53 14.70 15.74
CA ARG A 674 -23.66 13.96 16.31
C ARG A 674 -24.96 14.56 15.82
N LEU A 675 -25.80 13.80 15.11
CA LEU A 675 -27.01 14.36 14.48
C LEU A 675 -28.11 14.72 15.48
N ALA A 676 -28.05 14.22 16.71
CA ALA A 676 -29.03 14.51 17.75
C ALA A 676 -28.97 15.98 18.24
N ASP A 677 -27.78 16.58 18.28
CA ASP A 677 -27.56 17.91 18.85
C ASP A 677 -26.71 18.85 17.96
N GLN A 678 -25.93 18.32 17.02
CA GLN A 678 -25.01 19.08 16.14
C GLN A 678 -25.46 19.14 14.68
N TYR A 679 -26.72 18.83 14.37
CA TYR A 679 -27.23 18.88 12.98
C TYR A 679 -27.17 20.31 12.39
N GLN A 680 -27.40 21.34 13.20
CA GLN A 680 -27.26 22.73 12.76
C GLN A 680 -25.80 23.11 12.51
N ASP A 681 -24.86 22.61 13.33
CA ASP A 681 -23.42 22.81 13.13
C ASP A 681 -22.95 22.18 11.81
N LEU A 682 -23.44 20.99 11.48
CA LEU A 682 -23.21 20.34 10.18
C LEU A 682 -23.74 21.22 9.04
N LEU A 683 -24.98 21.70 9.11
CA LEU A 683 -25.56 22.57 8.07
C LEU A 683 -24.78 23.88 7.92
N GLN A 684 -24.34 24.50 9.02
CA GLN A 684 -23.50 25.69 9.00
C GLN A 684 -22.14 25.41 8.37
N THR A 685 -21.49 24.31 8.74
CA THR A 685 -20.19 23.89 8.20
C THR A 685 -20.27 23.66 6.69
N LEU A 686 -21.28 22.95 6.22
CA LEU A 686 -21.48 22.69 4.78
C LEU A 686 -21.70 23.99 3.98
N ARG A 687 -22.40 24.98 4.56
CA ARG A 687 -22.54 26.31 3.94
C ARG A 687 -21.22 27.10 3.95
N GLN A 688 -20.46 27.07 5.04
CA GLN A 688 -19.16 27.75 5.17
C GLN A 688 -18.10 27.17 4.23
N LEU A 689 -18.08 25.86 4.05
CA LEU A 689 -17.24 25.16 3.06
C LEU A 689 -17.71 25.38 1.61
N GLY A 690 -18.80 26.13 1.38
CA GLY A 690 -19.26 26.49 0.04
C GLY A 690 -19.87 25.33 -0.74
N VAL A 691 -20.48 24.33 -0.08
CA VAL A 691 -21.18 23.23 -0.76
C VAL A 691 -22.31 23.77 -1.63
N ARG A 692 -22.26 23.49 -2.93
CA ARG A 692 -23.27 23.92 -3.93
C ARG A 692 -24.10 22.79 -4.52
N HIS A 693 -23.70 21.54 -4.29
CA HIS A 693 -24.42 20.37 -4.79
C HIS A 693 -24.26 19.21 -3.81
N VAL A 694 -25.32 18.41 -3.66
CA VAL A 694 -25.27 17.14 -2.93
C VAL A 694 -25.39 16.00 -3.95
N HIS A 695 -24.52 15.01 -3.88
CA HIS A 695 -24.54 13.85 -4.76
C HIS A 695 -24.68 12.60 -3.89
N TYR A 696 -25.84 11.96 -3.94
CA TYR A 696 -26.07 10.74 -3.19
C TYR A 696 -25.58 9.54 -3.98
N HIS A 697 -24.72 8.74 -3.35
CA HIS A 697 -24.32 7.42 -3.84
C HIS A 697 -24.93 6.32 -2.98
N HIS A 698 -25.17 6.57 -1.69
CA HIS A 698 -25.86 5.61 -0.82
C HIS A 698 -26.51 6.25 0.42
N LEU A 699 -27.51 5.56 0.99
CA LEU A 699 -28.21 5.96 2.22
C LEU A 699 -28.15 4.91 3.36
N LEU A 700 -27.61 3.71 3.13
CA LEU A 700 -27.44 2.71 4.19
C LEU A 700 -26.57 3.24 5.33
N GLY A 701 -27.02 3.01 6.57
CA GLY A 701 -26.34 3.44 7.79
C GLY A 701 -26.62 4.90 8.19
N HIS A 702 -27.15 5.72 7.28
CA HIS A 702 -27.48 7.12 7.58
C HIS A 702 -28.79 7.26 8.36
N ASP A 703 -28.83 8.29 9.20
CA ASP A 703 -30.06 8.77 9.84
C ASP A 703 -31.00 9.41 8.79
N PRO A 704 -32.33 9.28 8.92
CA PRO A 704 -33.29 9.91 8.00
C PRO A 704 -33.08 11.42 7.77
N LEU A 705 -32.51 12.15 8.74
CA LEU A 705 -32.17 13.57 8.58
C LEU A 705 -31.17 13.85 7.43
N ILE A 706 -30.34 12.87 7.07
CA ILE A 706 -29.33 13.00 6.00
C ILE A 706 -29.97 13.02 4.62
N ALA A 707 -31.11 12.33 4.40
CA ALA A 707 -31.87 12.43 3.16
C ALA A 707 -32.53 13.82 2.98
N GLY A 708 -32.69 14.58 4.07
CA GLY A 708 -33.23 15.94 4.06
C GLY A 708 -32.23 17.06 3.80
N LEU A 709 -30.92 16.78 3.71
CA LEU A 709 -29.86 17.79 3.58
C LEU A 709 -30.06 18.78 2.41
N PRO A 710 -30.44 18.37 1.18
CA PRO A 710 -30.63 19.30 0.07
C PRO A 710 -31.72 20.34 0.36
N HIS A 711 -32.82 19.92 0.99
CA HIS A 711 -33.89 20.84 1.39
C HIS A 711 -33.40 21.81 2.49
N ALA A 712 -32.72 21.29 3.52
CA ALA A 712 -32.18 22.12 4.61
C ALA A 712 -31.07 23.11 4.16
N LEU A 713 -30.35 22.79 3.09
CA LEU A 713 -29.31 23.64 2.49
C LEU A 713 -29.84 24.54 1.35
N GLY A 714 -31.05 24.29 0.84
CA GLY A 714 -31.59 25.00 -0.34
C GLY A 714 -30.93 24.59 -1.66
N LEU A 715 -30.41 23.36 -1.75
CA LEU A 715 -29.61 22.85 -2.87
C LEU A 715 -30.36 21.79 -3.69
N ALA A 716 -30.00 21.67 -4.97
CA ALA A 716 -30.38 20.53 -5.80
C ALA A 716 -29.41 19.35 -5.59
N TYR A 717 -29.90 18.12 -5.79
CA TYR A 717 -29.11 16.91 -5.67
C TYR A 717 -29.29 15.94 -6.85
N ASP A 718 -28.25 15.15 -7.12
CA ASP A 718 -28.29 13.99 -8.01
C ASP A 718 -28.16 12.69 -7.20
N PHE A 719 -28.58 11.56 -7.77
CA PHE A 719 -28.41 10.23 -7.19
C PHE A 719 -27.75 9.29 -8.19
N THR A 720 -26.68 8.59 -7.80
CA THR A 720 -26.10 7.48 -8.57
C THR A 720 -26.51 6.14 -7.97
N ALA A 721 -27.27 5.34 -8.73
CA ALA A 721 -27.63 3.99 -8.34
C ALA A 721 -26.51 3.00 -8.70
N HIS A 722 -25.60 2.77 -7.75
CA HIS A 722 -24.56 1.73 -7.86
C HIS A 722 -25.12 0.31 -7.80
N ASP A 723 -26.21 0.14 -7.06
CA ASP A 723 -26.88 -1.13 -6.82
C ASP A 723 -28.40 -0.91 -6.71
N PHE A 724 -29.12 -1.95 -6.30
CA PHE A 724 -30.56 -1.91 -6.14
C PHE A 724 -31.01 -1.52 -4.72
N TYR A 725 -30.15 -1.00 -3.83
CA TYR A 725 -30.52 -0.66 -2.44
C TYR A 725 -31.67 0.35 -2.34
N SER A 726 -31.80 1.31 -3.26
CA SER A 726 -32.94 2.25 -3.23
C SER A 726 -34.29 1.57 -3.54
N TYR A 727 -34.24 0.38 -4.15
CA TYR A 727 -35.36 -0.35 -4.70
C TYR A 727 -35.68 -1.64 -3.92
N CYS A 728 -34.66 -2.34 -3.43
CA CYS A 728 -34.71 -3.67 -2.82
C CYS A 728 -33.78 -3.74 -1.60
N THR A 729 -34.22 -4.41 -0.53
CA THR A 729 -33.40 -4.63 0.67
C THR A 729 -32.22 -5.55 0.42
N HIS A 730 -32.30 -6.39 -0.62
CA HIS A 730 -31.21 -7.20 -1.16
C HIS A 730 -30.58 -6.47 -2.36
N ILE A 731 -29.43 -5.83 -2.13
CA ILE A 731 -28.80 -4.87 -3.07
C ILE A 731 -28.48 -5.44 -4.47
N SER A 732 -28.34 -6.75 -4.59
CA SER A 732 -28.03 -7.48 -5.83
C SER A 732 -29.24 -8.20 -6.45
N LEU A 733 -30.46 -7.97 -5.93
CA LEU A 733 -31.67 -8.75 -6.26
C LEU A 733 -31.51 -10.27 -6.04
N THR A 734 -30.65 -10.63 -5.10
CA THR A 734 -30.39 -12.03 -4.69
C THR A 734 -31.24 -12.37 -3.48
N GLY A 735 -32.07 -13.42 -3.57
CA GLY A 735 -32.90 -13.91 -2.47
C GLY A 735 -32.08 -14.52 -1.32
N SER A 736 -32.79 -14.93 -0.26
CA SER A 736 -32.19 -15.60 0.91
C SER A 736 -31.62 -16.99 0.61
N ASP A 737 -31.91 -17.56 -0.56
CA ASP A 737 -31.35 -18.81 -1.08
C ASP A 737 -30.08 -18.59 -1.93
N HIS A 738 -29.54 -17.37 -1.93
CA HIS A 738 -28.40 -16.92 -2.74
C HIS A 738 -28.64 -16.98 -4.26
N ARG A 739 -29.89 -17.06 -4.73
CA ARG A 739 -30.23 -17.01 -6.16
C ARG A 739 -30.75 -15.64 -6.58
N TYR A 740 -30.46 -15.26 -7.82
CA TYR A 740 -31.08 -14.08 -8.43
C TYR A 740 -32.58 -14.30 -8.57
N ALA A 741 -33.37 -13.36 -8.04
CA ALA A 741 -34.83 -13.41 -8.07
C ALA A 741 -35.34 -12.21 -8.87
N ASP A 742 -35.58 -12.42 -10.17
CA ASP A 742 -36.18 -11.38 -11.00
C ASP A 742 -37.61 -11.07 -10.55
N GLY A 743 -38.03 -9.82 -10.76
CA GLY A 743 -39.37 -9.37 -10.47
C GLY A 743 -40.42 -10.01 -11.39
N PRO A 744 -41.69 -10.10 -10.96
CA PRO A 744 -42.80 -10.41 -11.87
C PRO A 744 -42.90 -9.40 -13.03
N ALA A 745 -42.43 -8.17 -12.81
CA ALA A 745 -42.22 -7.13 -13.80
C ALA A 745 -41.05 -6.23 -13.37
N PRO A 746 -40.45 -5.44 -14.28
CA PRO A 746 -39.53 -4.36 -13.90
C PRO A 746 -40.15 -3.49 -12.80
N GLY A 747 -39.36 -3.13 -11.79
CA GLY A 747 -39.84 -2.32 -10.66
C GLY A 747 -40.66 -3.07 -9.58
N GLN A 748 -40.77 -4.40 -9.64
CA GLN A 748 -41.33 -5.25 -8.58
C GLN A 748 -40.28 -6.22 -7.99
N CYS A 749 -40.11 -6.26 -6.66
CA CYS A 749 -39.15 -7.16 -6.00
C CYS A 749 -39.77 -8.52 -5.71
N ALA A 750 -39.09 -9.60 -6.12
CA ALA A 750 -39.38 -10.95 -5.66
C ALA A 750 -38.64 -11.34 -4.36
N CYS A 751 -37.53 -10.66 -4.02
CA CYS A 751 -36.67 -10.98 -2.87
C CYS A 751 -37.29 -10.69 -1.49
N CYS A 752 -38.34 -9.86 -1.42
CA CYS A 752 -38.65 -9.10 -0.20
C CYS A 752 -40.13 -8.74 -0.08
N ARG A 753 -40.75 -9.03 1.06
CA ARG A 753 -42.19 -8.82 1.29
C ARG A 753 -42.45 -7.38 1.72
N THR A 754 -43.64 -6.87 1.39
CA THR A 754 -44.03 -5.48 1.68
C THR A 754 -44.13 -5.18 3.18
N GLN A 755 -44.49 -6.17 3.99
CA GLN A 755 -44.65 -6.07 5.44
C GLN A 755 -43.37 -6.35 6.24
N ASP A 756 -42.27 -6.77 5.59
CA ASP A 756 -41.01 -7.01 6.28
C ASP A 756 -40.49 -5.70 6.93
N PRO A 757 -39.74 -5.76 8.04
CA PRO A 757 -39.14 -4.57 8.63
C PRO A 757 -38.20 -3.85 7.65
N ALA A 758 -38.28 -2.52 7.59
CA ALA A 758 -37.37 -1.72 6.78
C ALA A 758 -35.90 -1.88 7.24
N PRO A 759 -34.89 -1.79 6.35
CA PRO A 759 -33.47 -1.92 6.72
C PRO A 759 -32.98 -0.95 7.80
N SER A 760 -33.67 0.18 7.99
CA SER A 760 -33.38 1.19 9.01
C SER A 760 -34.25 1.06 10.28
N GLY A 761 -34.95 -0.06 10.46
CA GLY A 761 -35.87 -0.31 11.58
C GLY A 761 -37.13 0.58 11.61
N SER A 762 -37.30 1.47 10.62
CA SER A 762 -38.33 2.52 10.63
C SER A 762 -39.48 2.20 9.66
N GLY A 763 -40.49 1.50 10.17
CA GLY A 763 -41.66 1.06 9.40
C GLY A 763 -41.40 -0.17 8.54
N SER A 764 -42.26 -0.42 7.58
CA SER A 764 -42.21 -1.56 6.66
C SER A 764 -41.34 -1.30 5.42
N VAL A 765 -40.97 -2.36 4.71
CA VAL A 765 -40.35 -2.28 3.37
C VAL A 765 -41.22 -1.50 2.39
N ALA A 766 -42.55 -1.55 2.50
CA ALA A 766 -43.44 -0.72 1.68
C ALA A 766 -43.25 0.79 1.96
N ASP A 767 -43.21 1.19 3.23
CA ASP A 767 -43.01 2.59 3.62
C ASP A 767 -41.62 3.09 3.18
N TRP A 768 -40.59 2.28 3.39
CA TRP A 768 -39.22 2.58 2.97
C TRP A 768 -39.09 2.70 1.45
N ARG A 769 -39.75 1.83 0.68
CA ARG A 769 -39.86 1.95 -0.78
C ARG A 769 -40.55 3.23 -1.22
N GLN A 770 -41.64 3.61 -0.57
CA GLN A 770 -42.36 4.83 -0.91
C GLN A 770 -41.49 6.06 -0.66
N ARG A 771 -40.78 6.11 0.47
CA ARG A 771 -39.80 7.18 0.77
C ARG A 771 -38.69 7.23 -0.28
N ASN A 772 -38.07 6.08 -0.61
CA ASN A 772 -37.03 6.03 -1.64
C ASN A 772 -37.56 6.44 -3.02
N ARG A 773 -38.76 6.01 -3.42
CA ARG A 773 -39.39 6.44 -4.68
C ARG A 773 -39.54 7.96 -4.75
N HIS A 774 -40.08 8.59 -3.69
CA HIS A 774 -40.22 10.05 -3.65
C HIS A 774 -38.85 10.74 -3.73
N PHE A 775 -37.86 10.21 -3.01
CA PHE A 775 -36.49 10.72 -3.02
C PHE A 775 -35.78 10.57 -4.38
N LEU A 776 -36.02 9.49 -5.14
CA LEU A 776 -35.49 9.33 -6.49
C LEU A 776 -36.20 10.22 -7.52
N VAL A 777 -37.51 10.44 -7.38
CA VAL A 777 -38.28 11.32 -8.27
C VAL A 777 -37.93 12.80 -8.06
N ALA A 778 -37.58 13.20 -6.83
CA ALA A 778 -37.17 14.58 -6.52
C ALA A 778 -35.70 14.90 -6.88
N ALA A 779 -34.90 13.91 -7.27
CA ALA A 779 -33.52 14.13 -7.74
C ALA A 779 -33.50 14.86 -9.10
N ARG A 780 -32.51 15.76 -9.29
CA ARG A 780 -32.31 16.48 -10.56
C ARG A 780 -31.90 15.51 -11.67
N ASN A 781 -31.03 14.55 -11.39
CA ASN A 781 -30.74 13.38 -12.22
C ASN A 781 -30.69 12.10 -11.37
N LEU A 782 -31.20 11.00 -11.94
CA LEU A 782 -30.97 9.63 -11.48
C LEU A 782 -30.00 8.95 -12.44
N LEU A 783 -28.73 8.83 -12.03
CA LEU A 783 -27.66 8.22 -12.81
C LEU A 783 -27.65 6.70 -12.58
N VAL A 784 -27.59 5.93 -13.66
CA VAL A 784 -27.61 4.45 -13.64
C VAL A 784 -26.54 3.88 -14.56
N PRO A 785 -25.85 2.78 -14.20
CA PRO A 785 -24.68 2.30 -14.96
C PRO A 785 -25.04 1.61 -16.28
N SER A 786 -26.30 1.20 -16.49
CA SER A 786 -26.71 0.44 -17.67
C SER A 786 -28.16 0.72 -18.09
N HIS A 787 -28.49 0.38 -19.33
CA HIS A 787 -29.85 0.41 -19.85
C HIS A 787 -30.80 -0.53 -19.09
N ASP A 788 -30.32 -1.66 -18.56
CA ASP A 788 -31.16 -2.55 -17.76
C ASP A 788 -31.52 -1.94 -16.40
N ALA A 789 -30.53 -1.36 -15.72
CA ALA A 789 -30.75 -0.59 -14.50
C ALA A 789 -31.72 0.58 -14.76
N ALA A 790 -31.62 1.25 -15.91
CA ALA A 790 -32.57 2.29 -16.31
C ALA A 790 -34.00 1.77 -16.44
N ARG A 791 -34.24 0.65 -17.11
CA ARG A 791 -35.59 0.05 -17.24
C ARG A 791 -36.18 -0.30 -15.87
N ARG A 792 -35.38 -0.90 -14.99
CA ARG A 792 -35.80 -1.30 -13.63
C ARG A 792 -36.11 -0.09 -12.75
N MET A 793 -35.26 0.93 -12.78
CA MET A 793 -35.47 2.17 -12.02
C MET A 793 -36.62 3.01 -12.59
N ALA A 794 -36.83 3.05 -13.90
CA ALA A 794 -37.98 3.73 -14.53
C ALA A 794 -39.31 3.14 -14.05
N ALA A 795 -39.42 1.81 -14.02
CA ALA A 795 -40.63 1.15 -13.55
C ALA A 795 -40.83 1.30 -12.02
N PHE A 796 -39.75 1.37 -11.23
CA PHE A 796 -39.84 1.65 -9.80
C PHE A 796 -40.22 3.11 -9.49
N ALA A 797 -39.66 4.07 -10.22
CA ALA A 797 -39.78 5.51 -10.00
C ALA A 797 -40.07 6.27 -11.32
N PRO A 798 -41.29 6.18 -11.88
CA PRO A 798 -41.60 6.64 -13.24
C PRO A 798 -41.53 8.15 -13.46
N GLY A 799 -41.41 8.97 -12.40
CA GLY A 799 -41.16 10.41 -12.50
C GLY A 799 -39.68 10.81 -12.44
N ALA A 800 -38.75 9.87 -12.25
CA ALA A 800 -37.33 10.18 -12.06
C ALA A 800 -36.62 10.52 -13.37
N ARG A 801 -35.74 11.53 -13.34
CA ARG A 801 -34.97 11.99 -14.50
C ARG A 801 -33.75 11.10 -14.76
N LEU A 802 -33.99 9.96 -15.39
CA LEU A 802 -32.98 8.93 -15.63
C LEU A 802 -31.93 9.33 -16.69
N ARG A 803 -30.67 9.02 -16.41
CA ARG A 803 -29.56 9.11 -17.37
C ARG A 803 -28.67 7.87 -17.24
N VAL A 804 -28.46 7.16 -18.34
CA VAL A 804 -27.50 6.06 -18.39
C VAL A 804 -26.09 6.65 -18.46
N VAL A 805 -25.30 6.40 -17.42
CA VAL A 805 -23.92 6.85 -17.29
C VAL A 805 -23.12 5.66 -16.74
N PRO A 806 -22.40 4.91 -17.59
CA PRO A 806 -21.49 3.86 -17.15
C PRO A 806 -20.47 4.40 -16.14
N HIS A 807 -20.01 3.55 -15.22
CA HIS A 807 -18.82 3.90 -14.43
C HIS A 807 -17.58 3.89 -15.34
N ALA A 808 -16.56 4.67 -14.97
CA ALA A 808 -15.30 4.67 -15.70
C ALA A 808 -14.62 3.29 -15.56
N ASP A 809 -14.49 2.58 -16.68
CA ASP A 809 -13.75 1.34 -16.76
C ASP A 809 -12.24 1.57 -16.71
N ILE A 810 -11.49 0.48 -16.51
CA ILE A 810 -10.04 0.43 -16.72
C ILE A 810 -9.75 0.87 -18.16
N SER A 811 -8.65 1.62 -18.38
CA SER A 811 -8.32 2.16 -19.71
C SER A 811 -8.34 1.08 -20.80
N ALA A 812 -8.86 1.47 -21.97
CA ALA A 812 -9.13 0.55 -23.08
C ALA A 812 -7.88 -0.22 -23.57
N ASP A 813 -6.69 0.32 -23.32
CA ASP A 813 -5.40 -0.31 -23.61
C ASP A 813 -5.21 -1.68 -22.91
N GLY A 814 -5.91 -1.91 -21.79
CA GLY A 814 -5.94 -3.21 -21.10
C GLY A 814 -7.08 -4.14 -21.53
N ALA A 815 -8.08 -3.65 -22.27
CA ALA A 815 -9.26 -4.44 -22.67
C ALA A 815 -9.03 -5.28 -23.94
N ALA A 816 -8.01 -4.95 -24.74
CA ALA A 816 -7.69 -5.57 -26.02
C ALA A 816 -7.08 -6.99 -25.93
N ALA A 817 -7.51 -7.81 -24.97
CA ALA A 817 -7.08 -9.22 -24.83
C ALA A 817 -8.11 -10.17 -24.21
N LEU A 818 -9.29 -9.70 -23.78
CA LEU A 818 -10.33 -10.59 -23.24
C LEU A 818 -11.01 -11.37 -24.37
N ARG A 819 -10.52 -12.58 -24.61
CA ARG A 819 -11.12 -13.53 -25.57
C ARG A 819 -12.56 -13.85 -25.16
N ASP A 820 -13.44 -13.84 -26.16
CA ASP A 820 -14.85 -14.19 -26.03
C ASP A 820 -15.01 -15.58 -25.35
N PRO A 821 -15.68 -15.67 -24.18
CA PRO A 821 -15.75 -16.88 -23.40
C PRO A 821 -16.62 -17.94 -24.09
N ARG A 822 -15.97 -18.83 -24.85
CA ARG A 822 -16.65 -19.96 -25.48
C ARG A 822 -17.25 -20.90 -24.42
N PRO A 823 -18.51 -21.35 -24.57
CA PRO A 823 -19.05 -22.38 -23.69
C PRO A 823 -18.21 -23.65 -23.82
N ARG A 824 -17.98 -24.35 -22.69
CA ARG A 824 -17.44 -25.71 -22.75
C ARG A 824 -18.47 -26.58 -23.46
N HIS A 825 -18.11 -27.11 -24.63
CA HIS A 825 -18.88 -28.18 -25.24
C HIS A 825 -18.94 -29.37 -24.26
N GLU A 826 -20.13 -29.94 -24.11
CA GLU A 826 -20.35 -31.11 -23.27
C GLU A 826 -19.50 -32.27 -23.81
N CYS A 827 -18.66 -32.88 -22.97
CA CYS A 827 -17.95 -34.09 -23.36
C CYS A 827 -18.96 -35.24 -23.51
N GLU A 828 -19.03 -35.83 -24.70
CA GLU A 828 -19.68 -37.12 -24.89
C GLU A 828 -18.99 -38.20 -24.04
N PRO A 829 -19.74 -39.13 -23.43
CA PRO A 829 -19.16 -40.23 -22.66
C PRO A 829 -18.65 -41.35 -23.59
N GLY A 830 -17.34 -41.42 -23.78
CA GLY A 830 -16.66 -42.56 -24.42
C GLY A 830 -16.72 -43.85 -23.56
N PRO A 831 -16.72 -45.05 -24.17
CA PRO A 831 -17.04 -46.30 -23.48
C PRO A 831 -15.83 -46.96 -22.79
N GLY A 832 -16.04 -47.55 -21.60
CA GLY A 832 -14.99 -48.33 -20.92
C GLY A 832 -15.40 -48.84 -19.53
N ALA A 833 -15.93 -50.05 -19.47
CA ALA A 833 -16.51 -50.68 -18.27
C ALA A 833 -15.54 -50.89 -17.09
N VAL A 834 -16.02 -50.64 -15.86
CA VAL A 834 -15.74 -51.49 -14.69
C VAL A 834 -17.05 -51.71 -13.90
N ARG A 835 -17.26 -52.95 -13.44
CA ARG A 835 -18.48 -53.41 -12.73
C ARG A 835 -18.54 -52.94 -11.27
N PRO A 836 -19.73 -52.69 -10.71
CA PRO A 836 -20.00 -52.87 -9.28
C PRO A 836 -20.56 -54.27 -8.96
N CYS A 837 -20.31 -54.75 -7.75
CA CYS A 837 -20.72 -56.07 -7.27
C CYS A 837 -22.22 -56.18 -6.95
N ALA A 838 -22.72 -57.41 -6.91
CA ALA A 838 -24.13 -57.73 -6.66
C ALA A 838 -24.55 -57.53 -5.20
N GLY A 839 -25.81 -57.11 -5.01
CA GLY A 839 -26.48 -57.01 -3.71
C GLY A 839 -27.83 -56.29 -3.82
N GLY A 840 -28.92 -57.03 -4.05
CA GLY A 840 -30.30 -56.51 -3.97
C GLY A 840 -31.02 -57.06 -2.73
N PRO A 841 -32.37 -57.04 -2.66
CA PRO A 841 -33.32 -56.42 -3.59
C PRO A 841 -34.48 -55.63 -2.92
N ALA A 842 -35.46 -55.21 -3.74
CA ALA A 842 -36.82 -54.65 -3.47
C ALA A 842 -36.97 -53.14 -3.78
N GLY A 843 -38.03 -52.67 -4.47
CA GLY A 843 -39.10 -53.39 -5.16
C GLY A 843 -40.24 -52.45 -5.60
N HIS A 844 -40.80 -52.66 -6.81
CA HIS A 844 -41.96 -51.93 -7.41
C HIS A 844 -41.73 -50.42 -7.72
N GLY A 845 -42.26 -49.83 -8.80
CA GLY A 845 -42.97 -50.36 -9.97
C GLY A 845 -43.25 -49.22 -10.99
N ALA A 846 -43.28 -49.55 -12.27
CA ALA A 846 -43.75 -48.72 -13.41
C ALA A 846 -45.04 -49.37 -13.99
N PRO A 847 -45.77 -48.82 -15.00
CA PRO A 847 -45.50 -47.69 -15.91
C PRO A 847 -46.66 -46.63 -15.86
N ASP A 848 -46.93 -45.67 -16.75
CA ASP A 848 -46.87 -45.68 -18.23
C ASP A 848 -46.93 -44.29 -18.90
N ARG A 849 -46.56 -44.26 -20.20
CA ARG A 849 -46.78 -43.15 -21.17
C ARG A 849 -47.58 -43.73 -22.34
N PRO A 850 -48.45 -42.97 -23.04
CA PRO A 850 -47.99 -42.54 -24.37
C PRO A 850 -48.60 -41.25 -24.99
N ARG A 851 -47.75 -40.61 -25.82
CA ARG A 851 -47.99 -40.04 -27.17
C ARG A 851 -48.96 -38.86 -27.39
N THR A 852 -48.41 -37.87 -28.09
CA THR A 852 -49.09 -36.90 -28.96
C THR A 852 -49.60 -37.55 -30.26
N PRO A 853 -50.43 -36.83 -31.05
CA PRO A 853 -49.89 -36.41 -32.35
C PRO A 853 -50.20 -34.94 -32.72
N ARG A 854 -49.58 -34.50 -33.82
CA ARG A 854 -49.85 -33.22 -34.52
C ARG A 854 -51.13 -33.34 -35.35
N ASP A 855 -51.78 -32.21 -35.65
CA ASP A 855 -51.83 -31.67 -37.03
C ASP A 855 -52.54 -30.30 -37.13
N ARG A 856 -52.18 -29.54 -38.18
CA ARG A 856 -52.93 -28.37 -38.70
C ARG A 856 -53.57 -28.80 -40.04
N PRO A 857 -54.67 -28.17 -40.47
CA PRO A 857 -54.48 -27.14 -41.51
C PRO A 857 -55.46 -25.93 -41.43
N ARG A 858 -55.13 -24.88 -42.21
CA ARG A 858 -55.96 -23.98 -43.07
C ARG A 858 -57.51 -24.03 -42.95
N ASP A 859 -58.29 -22.98 -43.20
CA ASP A 859 -58.05 -21.64 -43.79
C ASP A 859 -59.29 -20.70 -43.62
N LEU A 860 -59.13 -19.42 -44.00
CA LEU A 860 -60.17 -18.46 -44.44
C LEU A 860 -61.26 -17.92 -43.47
N GLY A 861 -61.53 -16.60 -43.58
CA GLY A 861 -62.68 -15.93 -42.94
C GLY A 861 -62.59 -14.39 -42.93
N HIS A 862 -62.92 -13.73 -44.05
CA HIS A 862 -63.09 -12.25 -44.11
C HIS A 862 -64.35 -11.79 -43.37
N ALA A 863 -64.28 -10.64 -42.68
CA ALA A 863 -65.28 -9.56 -42.77
C ALA A 863 -64.82 -8.27 -42.05
N ASP A 864 -64.84 -7.16 -42.78
CA ASP A 864 -64.97 -5.78 -42.29
C ASP A 864 -66.07 -5.17 -43.19
N PRO A 865 -66.96 -4.28 -42.70
CA PRO A 865 -66.70 -2.88 -43.00
C PRO A 865 -67.20 -1.84 -41.96
N ALA A 866 -66.34 -0.84 -41.72
CA ALA A 866 -66.58 0.60 -41.83
C ALA A 866 -67.84 1.26 -41.20
N HIS A 867 -67.60 2.33 -40.43
CA HIS A 867 -68.35 3.59 -40.59
C HIS A 867 -67.55 4.83 -40.13
N ALA A 868 -67.54 5.86 -40.98
CA ALA A 868 -67.30 7.27 -40.66
C ALA A 868 -68.49 8.07 -41.26
N PRO A 869 -68.71 9.38 -40.94
CA PRO A 869 -67.93 10.44 -41.63
C PRO A 869 -67.80 11.83 -40.93
N ALA A 870 -67.02 12.73 -41.56
CA ALA A 870 -67.22 14.20 -41.66
C ALA A 870 -67.02 15.12 -40.41
N HIS A 871 -66.58 16.40 -40.50
CA HIS A 871 -65.91 17.20 -41.56
C HIS A 871 -65.40 18.58 -41.02
N ARG A 872 -64.33 19.15 -41.63
CA ARG A 872 -63.95 20.61 -41.71
C ARG A 872 -63.55 21.32 -40.38
N GLY A 873 -62.67 22.34 -40.37
CA GLY A 873 -61.85 22.99 -41.41
C GLY A 873 -60.87 24.07 -40.84
N LEU A 874 -59.91 24.51 -41.66
CA LEU A 874 -58.94 25.63 -41.45
C LEU A 874 -59.46 26.94 -42.12
N PRO A 875 -58.74 28.10 -42.21
CA PRO A 875 -57.51 28.62 -41.55
C PRO A 875 -57.56 30.12 -41.06
N GLY A 876 -56.48 30.61 -40.41
CA GLY A 876 -55.78 31.84 -40.89
C GLY A 876 -55.64 33.12 -40.01
N ARG A 877 -54.38 33.63 -39.95
CA ARG A 877 -53.92 35.07 -39.97
C ARG A 877 -54.41 36.02 -38.83
N LEU A 878 -53.76 37.16 -38.45
CA LEU A 878 -52.48 37.85 -38.73
C LEU A 878 -52.26 38.97 -37.66
N CYS A 879 -51.02 39.43 -37.46
CA CYS A 879 -50.62 40.70 -36.79
C CYS A 879 -50.98 40.89 -35.28
N GLY A 880 -50.21 41.63 -34.47
CA GLY A 880 -48.94 42.33 -34.70
C GLY A 880 -48.59 43.27 -33.52
N ALA A 881 -47.44 43.96 -33.60
CA ALA A 881 -46.95 45.01 -32.66
C ALA A 881 -46.65 44.56 -31.21
N ARG A 882 -45.71 45.12 -30.45
CA ARG A 882 -44.44 45.88 -30.62
C ARG A 882 -44.07 46.30 -29.17
N ALA A 883 -42.79 46.15 -28.79
CA ALA A 883 -42.01 47.05 -27.90
C ALA A 883 -42.55 47.41 -26.49
N ALA A 884 -41.75 47.79 -25.49
CA ALA A 884 -40.30 47.86 -25.29
C ALA A 884 -40.02 47.24 -23.89
N GLY A 885 -38.81 46.99 -23.40
CA GLY A 885 -37.59 47.81 -23.36
C GLY A 885 -36.95 47.60 -21.96
N PRO A 886 -35.63 47.76 -21.77
CA PRO A 886 -34.91 47.15 -20.64
C PRO A 886 -34.66 48.10 -19.45
N GLY A 887 -34.33 47.51 -18.28
CA GLY A 887 -33.93 48.25 -17.08
C GLY A 887 -33.08 47.43 -16.10
N ARG A 888 -31.75 47.58 -16.20
CA ARG A 888 -30.77 47.48 -15.11
C ARG A 888 -30.39 48.94 -14.71
N PRO A 889 -29.64 49.22 -13.61
CA PRO A 889 -29.18 48.35 -12.51
C PRO A 889 -29.48 48.89 -11.10
N ALA A 890 -29.19 48.08 -10.08
CA ALA A 890 -28.56 48.48 -8.81
C ALA A 890 -27.83 47.25 -8.25
#